data_AF-A0A1T4KEZ0-F1
#
_entry.id   AF-A0A1T4KEZ0-F1
#
_cell.length_a   1.000
_cell.length_b   1.000
_cell.length_c   1.000
_cell.angle_alpha   90.00
_cell.angle_beta   90.00
_cell.angle_gamma   90.00
#
_symmetry.space_group_name_H-M   'P 1'
#
loop_
_entity.id
_entity.type
_entity.pdbx_description
1 polymer ?
#
loop_
_entity_poly.entity_id
_entity_poly.type
_entity_poly.pdbx_seq_one_letter_code
_entity_poly.pdbx_strand_id
1 'polypeptide(L)'
;MYIINMNTSSKSYPIIIGENILDKINPYIEKYDKILLLTNDKVGPLYKNQFLSTLKRNDIFILEIKDGEKYKTLESAKTVYDFLIENDFTRNSLIITLGGGVICDLGGYVAGTFMRGIDFIQCPTSLLAQVDASIGGKVAVNHPMGKNLIGLFKQPIGVFINISFLKTLSSEEFKSGLGEIIKHGFISENNNYLDFLNNNISNILNLNIKTLEEMVYISCLIKKSIVEKDEFENGIRAFLNLGHTYGHALETLYNYENISHGEGVAKGIIFAGKISLEKNYINEEKYSLLWKTFENFNIDCHPVYIEHNHLVKIMKKDKKNSHDNINFILFKNDNLNKEPVSIEIIEKVNNSFKNRFIKSVIDIGTNSCRLFLGEVEKKDNKINIIKKLYKSVETTRLGEGVNINKKLLLEPMKRTLTVIEKFNHISLNMGATEILAFATSATRDSENKDVFINMVKDKTNINIKCISGELEAKFSFLGNSQIYKEKIMIVDIGGGSTEFSLGENENLEFVKSFNIGVVRANEIFFKDENYSEENISKCQNWIFENLKEIEKFKNEKFKLIGVAGSVTTNVSVLKEMEIYNSDEVHNYNLSIEEIKKNLDLFLSKPLEKRRNIKGLEPKRADVIIGGNIILLSILELLNKDSITVSESDNLEGGMTYVDISFSSEGCCSRGRI
;
A
#
# COMPACT_ATOMS: atom_id res chain seq x y z
N MET A 1 -3.29 14.52 -34.18
CA MET A 1 -3.97 15.52 -33.35
C MET A 1 -5.46 15.43 -33.60
N TYR A 2 -6.25 15.22 -32.55
CA TYR A 2 -7.71 15.23 -32.58
C TYR A 2 -8.26 16.46 -31.87
N ILE A 3 -9.44 16.91 -32.28
CA ILE A 3 -10.18 17.98 -31.63
C ILE A 3 -11.61 17.50 -31.41
N ILE A 4 -12.07 17.53 -30.16
CA ILE A 4 -13.43 17.22 -29.76
C ILE A 4 -14.06 18.50 -29.20
N ASN A 5 -15.22 18.91 -29.70
CA ASN A 5 -15.99 20.00 -29.09
C ASN A 5 -16.97 19.42 -28.07
N MET A 6 -16.81 19.69 -26.78
CA MET A 6 -17.79 19.32 -25.75
C MET A 6 -18.89 20.39 -25.70
N ASN A 7 -20.16 20.00 -25.80
CA ASN A 7 -21.31 20.90 -25.69
C ASN A 7 -22.16 20.50 -24.51
N THR A 8 -21.99 21.20 -23.40
CA THR A 8 -22.82 21.03 -22.21
C THR A 8 -23.93 22.09 -22.20
N SER A 9 -24.92 21.94 -21.32
CA SER A 9 -25.98 22.93 -21.18
C SER A 9 -25.45 24.29 -20.70
N SER A 10 -24.32 24.29 -19.98
CA SER A 10 -23.71 25.49 -19.42
C SER A 10 -22.64 26.15 -20.30
N LYS A 11 -21.87 25.37 -21.08
CA LYS A 11 -20.74 25.86 -21.88
C LYS A 11 -20.33 24.89 -22.99
N SER A 12 -19.82 25.44 -24.09
CA SER A 12 -19.07 24.67 -25.08
C SER A 12 -17.57 24.96 -24.98
N TYR A 13 -16.74 23.92 -25.07
CA TYR A 13 -15.28 24.05 -25.01
C TYR A 13 -14.56 22.95 -25.82
N PRO A 14 -13.35 23.23 -26.35
CA PRO A 14 -12.56 22.24 -27.07
C PRO A 14 -11.77 21.33 -26.13
N ILE A 15 -11.64 20.08 -26.53
CA ILE A 15 -10.69 19.10 -26.02
C ILE A 15 -9.71 18.80 -27.16
N ILE A 16 -8.48 19.25 -27.01
CA ILE A 16 -7.42 19.10 -28.02
C ILE A 16 -6.47 18.01 -27.55
N ILE A 17 -6.29 16.99 -28.38
CA ILE A 17 -5.54 15.77 -28.04
C ILE A 17 -4.42 15.59 -29.04
N GLY A 18 -3.19 15.43 -28.57
CA GLY A 18 -2.07 15.12 -29.45
C GLY A 18 -0.71 15.11 -28.77
N GLU A 19 0.33 14.93 -29.56
CA GLU A 19 1.72 15.07 -29.11
C GLU A 19 2.20 16.51 -29.25
N ASN A 20 2.85 17.06 -28.21
CA ASN A 20 3.47 18.39 -28.22
C ASN A 20 2.51 19.54 -28.58
N ILE A 21 1.27 19.49 -28.08
CA ILE A 21 0.18 20.41 -28.45
C ILE A 21 0.03 21.66 -27.54
N LEU A 22 0.99 21.92 -26.65
CA LEU A 22 0.86 22.99 -25.66
C LEU A 22 0.86 24.40 -26.28
N ASP A 23 1.50 24.56 -27.45
CA ASP A 23 1.46 25.80 -28.23
C ASP A 23 0.04 26.21 -28.64
N LYS A 24 -0.89 25.24 -28.71
CA LYS A 24 -2.30 25.48 -29.05
C LYS A 24 -3.07 26.22 -27.97
N ILE A 25 -2.49 26.41 -26.79
CA ILE A 25 -3.07 27.20 -25.70
C ILE A 25 -3.01 28.70 -26.00
N ASN A 26 -2.03 29.15 -26.78
CA ASN A 26 -1.76 30.58 -27.02
C ASN A 26 -3.01 31.42 -27.41
N PRO A 27 -3.85 30.99 -28.38
CA PRO A 27 -5.04 31.77 -28.76
C PRO A 27 -6.07 31.94 -27.64
N TYR A 28 -6.07 31.05 -26.64
CA TYR A 28 -7.05 31.07 -25.56
C TYR A 28 -6.66 31.99 -24.42
N ILE A 29 -5.39 32.38 -24.34
CA ILE A 29 -4.86 33.06 -23.18
C ILE A 29 -4.74 34.58 -23.36
N GLU A 30 -4.61 35.07 -24.60
CA GLU A 30 -4.27 36.47 -24.93
C GLU A 30 -5.18 37.52 -24.26
N LYS A 31 -6.46 37.23 -24.07
CA LYS A 31 -7.45 38.16 -23.51
C LYS A 31 -7.34 38.40 -21.99
N TYR A 32 -6.59 37.58 -21.26
CA TYR A 32 -6.53 37.62 -19.80
C TYR A 32 -5.37 38.48 -19.29
N ASP A 33 -5.63 39.22 -18.21
CA ASP A 33 -4.69 40.15 -17.59
C ASP A 33 -3.57 39.46 -16.81
N LYS A 34 -3.89 38.36 -16.10
CA LYS A 34 -2.93 37.54 -15.34
C LYS A 34 -3.23 36.06 -15.51
N ILE A 35 -2.17 35.27 -15.47
CA ILE A 35 -2.24 33.81 -15.59
C ILE A 35 -1.49 33.15 -14.45
N LEU A 36 -2.16 32.21 -13.79
CA LEU A 36 -1.56 31.29 -12.86
C LEU A 36 -1.39 29.91 -13.51
N LEU A 37 -0.16 29.41 -13.59
CA LEU A 37 0.14 28.01 -13.80
C LEU A 37 0.15 27.30 -12.44
N LEU A 38 -0.90 26.53 -12.15
CA LEU A 38 -1.03 25.72 -10.94
C LEU A 38 -0.57 24.28 -11.20
N THR A 39 0.42 23.82 -10.44
CA THR A 39 0.97 22.45 -10.55
C THR A 39 1.38 21.93 -9.16
N ASN A 40 2.04 20.77 -9.11
CA ASN A 40 2.60 20.23 -7.87
C ASN A 40 4.12 20.06 -7.92
N ASP A 41 4.72 19.78 -6.76
CA ASP A 41 6.17 19.63 -6.58
C ASP A 41 6.79 18.39 -7.25
N LYS A 42 5.98 17.52 -7.89
CA LYS A 42 6.43 16.39 -8.72
C LYS A 42 6.35 16.68 -10.22
N VAL A 43 5.26 17.29 -10.67
CA VAL A 43 4.97 17.60 -12.08
C VAL A 43 5.67 18.90 -12.51
N GLY A 44 5.73 19.90 -11.64
CA GLY A 44 6.37 21.19 -11.89
C GLY A 44 7.80 21.04 -12.39
N PRO A 45 8.70 20.35 -11.66
CA PRO A 45 10.09 20.13 -12.09
C PRO A 45 10.23 19.44 -13.45
N LEU A 46 9.28 18.59 -13.85
CA LEU A 46 9.31 17.86 -15.11
C LEU A 46 8.95 18.73 -16.31
N TYR A 47 7.90 19.56 -16.16
CA TYR A 47 7.22 20.13 -17.33
C TYR A 47 7.08 21.65 -17.32
N LYS A 48 7.25 22.35 -16.20
CA LYS A 48 6.96 23.80 -16.16
C LYS A 48 7.79 24.59 -17.15
N ASN A 49 9.08 24.29 -17.28
CA ASN A 49 9.98 25.02 -18.18
C ASN A 49 9.63 24.78 -19.65
N GLN A 50 9.33 23.52 -20.01
CA GLN A 50 8.86 23.17 -21.34
C GLN A 50 7.50 23.83 -21.64
N PHE A 51 6.60 23.86 -20.66
CA PHE A 51 5.30 24.48 -20.80
C PHE A 51 5.43 25.98 -21.06
N LEU A 52 6.18 26.69 -20.23
CA LEU A 52 6.40 28.14 -20.35
C LEU A 52 7.06 28.51 -21.67
N SER A 53 8.02 27.72 -22.17
CA SER A 53 8.68 28.00 -23.45
C SER A 53 7.75 27.89 -24.67
N THR A 54 6.60 27.22 -24.53
CA THR A 54 5.58 27.13 -25.59
C THR A 54 4.57 28.27 -25.56
N LEU A 55 4.55 29.06 -24.49
CA LEU A 55 3.63 30.18 -24.33
C LEU A 55 4.24 31.48 -24.86
N LYS A 56 3.48 32.22 -25.65
CA LYS A 56 3.88 33.51 -26.24
C LYS A 56 3.70 34.65 -25.24
N ARG A 57 4.08 34.43 -23.98
CA ARG A 57 3.97 35.41 -22.90
C ARG A 57 4.90 35.05 -21.74
N ASN A 58 5.42 36.08 -21.05
CA ASN A 58 6.44 35.91 -20.01
C ASN A 58 5.93 36.24 -18.59
N ASP A 59 4.79 36.92 -18.46
CA ASP A 59 4.12 37.32 -17.21
C ASP A 59 3.19 36.22 -16.69
N ILE A 60 3.73 35.02 -16.48
CA ILE A 60 3.00 33.87 -15.95
C ILE A 60 3.45 33.60 -14.52
N PHE A 61 2.49 33.64 -13.60
CA PHE A 61 2.70 33.27 -12.21
C PHE A 61 2.68 31.74 -12.09
N ILE A 62 3.47 31.21 -11.16
CA ILE A 62 3.59 29.77 -10.95
C ILE A 62 3.36 29.49 -9.47
N LEU A 63 2.51 28.52 -9.17
CA LEU A 63 2.33 28.00 -7.82
C LEU A 63 2.41 26.49 -7.85
N GLU A 64 3.31 25.95 -7.02
CA GLU A 64 3.48 24.52 -6.79
C GLU A 64 2.91 24.16 -5.42
N ILE A 65 1.98 23.21 -5.38
CA ILE A 65 1.50 22.60 -4.14
C ILE A 65 2.13 21.22 -3.94
N LYS A 66 1.90 20.58 -2.79
CA LYS A 66 2.35 19.21 -2.55
C LYS A 66 1.55 18.18 -3.36
N ASP A 67 2.24 17.17 -3.90
CA ASP A 67 1.64 16.08 -4.68
C ASP A 67 0.85 15.05 -3.83
N GLY A 68 -0.27 14.57 -4.36
CA GLY A 68 -1.08 13.49 -3.79
C GLY A 68 -2.48 13.89 -3.28
N GLU A 69 -3.38 12.90 -3.20
CA GLU A 69 -4.80 13.08 -2.83
C GLU A 69 -5.00 13.71 -1.44
N LYS A 70 -4.06 13.48 -0.51
CA LYS A 70 -4.07 14.08 0.85
C LYS A 70 -3.99 15.62 0.85
N TYR A 71 -3.52 16.22 -0.25
CA TYR A 71 -3.46 17.67 -0.43
C TYR A 71 -4.61 18.22 -1.25
N LYS A 72 -5.57 17.40 -1.67
CA LYS A 72 -6.80 17.86 -2.30
C LYS A 72 -7.78 18.37 -1.24
N THR A 73 -7.44 19.46 -0.56
CA THR A 73 -8.14 19.94 0.64
C THR A 73 -8.50 21.41 0.55
N LEU A 74 -9.37 21.88 1.45
CA LEU A 74 -9.67 23.30 1.61
C LEU A 74 -8.45 24.13 2.00
N GLU A 75 -7.48 23.54 2.71
CA GLU A 75 -6.25 24.24 3.10
C GLU A 75 -5.38 24.54 1.87
N SER A 76 -5.21 23.56 0.97
CA SER A 76 -4.54 23.82 -0.30
C SER A 76 -5.29 24.84 -1.16
N ALA A 77 -6.64 24.81 -1.16
CA ALA A 77 -7.43 25.82 -1.85
C ALA A 77 -7.20 27.22 -1.27
N LYS A 78 -7.12 27.35 0.06
CA LYS A 78 -6.76 28.59 0.76
C LYS A 78 -5.41 29.11 0.30
N THR A 79 -4.37 28.26 0.26
CA THR A 79 -3.04 28.66 -0.25
C THR A 79 -3.12 29.24 -1.66
N VAL A 80 -3.93 28.65 -2.54
CA VAL A 80 -4.12 29.18 -3.89
C VAL A 80 -4.89 30.51 -3.86
N TYR A 81 -5.93 30.67 -3.03
CA TYR A 81 -6.64 31.95 -2.88
C TYR A 81 -5.71 33.06 -2.36
N ASP A 82 -4.93 32.79 -1.33
CA ASP A 82 -3.99 33.74 -0.75
C ASP A 82 -3.00 34.22 -1.82
N PHE A 83 -2.42 33.29 -2.58
CA PHE A 83 -1.53 33.61 -3.70
C PHE A 83 -2.21 34.49 -4.76
N LEU A 84 -3.44 34.18 -5.17
CA LEU A 84 -4.18 34.96 -6.16
C LEU A 84 -4.46 36.39 -5.65
N ILE A 85 -4.80 36.54 -4.37
CA ILE A 85 -5.09 37.85 -3.76
C ILE A 85 -3.82 38.67 -3.61
N GLU A 86 -2.75 38.08 -3.08
CA GLU A 86 -1.45 38.74 -2.86
C GLU A 86 -0.81 39.23 -4.17
N ASN A 87 -1.11 38.56 -5.29
CA ASN A 87 -0.62 38.92 -6.60
C ASN A 87 -1.66 39.69 -7.43
N ASP A 88 -2.67 40.29 -6.81
CA ASP A 88 -3.71 41.13 -7.43
C ASP A 88 -4.37 40.50 -8.68
N PHE A 89 -4.75 39.22 -8.62
CA PHE A 89 -5.55 38.57 -9.67
C PHE A 89 -6.96 39.17 -9.68
N THR A 90 -7.55 39.29 -10.87
CA THR A 90 -8.86 39.91 -11.09
C THR A 90 -9.89 38.92 -11.63
N ARG A 91 -11.10 39.39 -11.90
CA ARG A 91 -12.14 38.60 -12.58
C ARG A 91 -11.78 38.24 -14.03
N ASN A 92 -10.85 38.96 -14.65
CA ASN A 92 -10.36 38.71 -16.01
C ASN A 92 -9.02 37.94 -16.00
N SER A 93 -8.71 37.24 -14.91
CA SER A 93 -7.54 36.36 -14.84
C SER A 93 -7.88 34.91 -15.17
N LEU A 94 -6.85 34.09 -15.41
CA LEU A 94 -6.96 32.70 -15.82
C LEU A 94 -6.12 31.78 -14.93
N ILE A 95 -6.66 30.62 -14.60
CA ILE A 95 -5.90 29.50 -14.02
C ILE A 95 -5.65 28.44 -15.11
N ILE A 96 -4.40 28.01 -15.27
CA ILE A 96 -4.02 26.86 -16.07
C ILE A 96 -3.57 25.76 -15.11
N THR A 97 -4.24 24.63 -15.10
CA THR A 97 -3.86 23.47 -14.29
C THR A 97 -2.93 22.56 -15.08
N LEU A 98 -1.78 22.20 -14.49
CA LEU A 98 -0.82 21.26 -15.07
C LEU A 98 -0.58 20.14 -14.06
N GLY A 99 -1.26 19.00 -14.22
CA GLY A 99 -1.14 17.88 -13.27
C GLY A 99 -2.16 16.77 -13.49
N GLY A 100 -2.18 15.80 -12.56
CA GLY A 100 -3.19 14.75 -12.51
C GLY A 100 -4.53 15.26 -11.94
N GLY A 101 -5.44 14.32 -11.62
CA GLY A 101 -6.80 14.63 -11.17
C GLY A 101 -6.89 15.58 -9.97
N VAL A 102 -5.96 15.48 -9.02
CA VAL A 102 -5.89 16.37 -7.85
C VAL A 102 -5.74 17.85 -8.25
N ILE A 103 -4.80 18.14 -9.15
CA ILE A 103 -4.54 19.51 -9.61
C ILE A 103 -5.69 20.00 -10.50
N CYS A 104 -6.25 19.11 -11.33
CA CYS A 104 -7.42 19.40 -12.15
C CYS A 104 -8.63 19.81 -11.30
N ASP A 105 -8.94 19.03 -10.25
CA ASP A 105 -10.05 19.25 -9.34
C ASP A 105 -9.86 20.50 -8.49
N LEU A 106 -8.69 20.64 -7.85
CA LEU A 106 -8.39 21.77 -6.98
C LEU A 106 -8.37 23.10 -7.75
N GLY A 107 -7.65 23.15 -8.88
CA GLY A 107 -7.57 24.36 -9.68
C GLY A 107 -8.92 24.75 -10.27
N GLY A 108 -9.72 23.77 -10.69
CA GLY A 108 -11.09 24.01 -11.13
C GLY A 108 -12.02 24.49 -10.01
N TYR A 109 -11.89 23.95 -8.79
CA TYR A 109 -12.65 24.38 -7.62
C TYR A 109 -12.32 25.83 -7.24
N VAL A 110 -11.03 26.16 -7.19
CA VAL A 110 -10.54 27.52 -6.94
C VAL A 110 -11.04 28.46 -8.04
N ALA A 111 -10.89 28.10 -9.32
CA ALA A 111 -11.38 28.91 -10.43
C ALA A 111 -12.89 29.12 -10.38
N GLY A 112 -13.64 28.14 -9.89
CA GLY A 112 -15.09 28.20 -9.76
C GLY A 112 -15.60 29.11 -8.65
N THR A 113 -14.78 29.37 -7.62
CA THR A 113 -15.20 30.06 -6.39
C THR A 113 -14.49 31.40 -6.19
N PHE A 114 -13.25 31.55 -6.67
CA PHE A 114 -12.50 32.79 -6.61
C PHE A 114 -13.22 33.91 -7.37
N MET A 115 -13.45 35.03 -6.69
CA MET A 115 -14.25 36.16 -7.21
C MET A 115 -15.62 35.78 -7.79
N ARG A 116 -16.24 34.69 -7.30
CA ARG A 116 -17.48 34.08 -7.82
C ARG A 116 -17.36 33.46 -9.21
N GLY A 117 -16.14 33.10 -9.62
CA GLY A 117 -15.85 32.38 -10.84
C GLY A 117 -14.96 33.18 -11.78
N ILE A 118 -13.81 32.61 -12.12
CA ILE A 118 -12.94 33.01 -13.22
C ILE A 118 -12.86 31.88 -14.25
N ASP A 119 -12.19 32.10 -15.37
CA ASP A 119 -11.96 31.06 -16.37
C ASP A 119 -10.75 30.20 -16.00
N PHE A 120 -10.71 28.96 -16.53
CA PHE A 120 -9.58 28.07 -16.36
C PHE A 120 -9.41 27.10 -17.53
N ILE A 121 -8.18 26.62 -17.73
CA ILE A 121 -7.77 25.61 -18.72
C ILE A 121 -7.25 24.38 -17.99
N GLN A 122 -7.58 23.19 -18.50
CA GLN A 122 -7.05 21.91 -18.03
C GLN A 122 -5.90 21.41 -18.91
N CYS A 123 -4.75 21.10 -18.32
CA CYS A 123 -3.63 20.39 -18.96
C CYS A 123 -3.30 19.10 -18.18
N PRO A 124 -4.11 18.04 -18.37
CA PRO A 124 -3.97 16.79 -17.60
C PRO A 124 -2.69 16.01 -17.95
N THR A 125 -1.93 15.61 -16.93
CA THR A 125 -0.64 14.89 -17.07
C THR A 125 -0.71 13.40 -16.73
N SER A 126 -1.77 12.93 -16.08
CA SER A 126 -2.00 11.50 -15.84
C SER A 126 -3.07 10.94 -16.80
N LEU A 127 -2.98 9.65 -17.14
CA LEU A 127 -3.96 9.01 -18.03
C LEU A 127 -5.39 9.12 -17.48
N LEU A 128 -5.56 8.89 -16.17
CA LEU A 128 -6.82 9.07 -15.47
C LEU A 128 -7.40 10.48 -15.68
N ALA A 129 -6.58 11.52 -15.53
CA ALA A 129 -7.02 12.89 -15.73
C ALA A 129 -7.34 13.20 -17.19
N GLN A 130 -6.61 12.61 -18.13
CA GLN A 130 -6.80 12.82 -19.57
C GLN A 130 -8.13 12.27 -20.08
N VAL A 131 -8.63 11.17 -19.50
CA VAL A 131 -9.87 10.52 -19.99
C VAL A 131 -11.07 10.72 -19.09
N ASP A 132 -10.84 11.05 -17.81
CA ASP A 132 -11.91 11.23 -16.85
C ASP A 132 -11.84 12.60 -16.16
N ALA A 133 -10.96 12.81 -15.17
CA ALA A 133 -11.07 13.95 -14.24
C ALA A 133 -11.11 15.35 -14.91
N SER A 134 -10.38 15.59 -16.00
CA SER A 134 -10.37 16.90 -16.66
C SER A 134 -11.62 17.22 -17.48
N ILE A 135 -12.52 16.25 -17.68
CA ILE A 135 -13.67 16.33 -18.59
C ILE A 135 -14.99 16.29 -17.80
N GLY A 136 -15.90 17.23 -18.12
CA GLY A 136 -17.26 17.25 -17.60
C GLY A 136 -17.47 18.06 -16.32
N GLY A 137 -16.50 18.91 -15.97
CA GLY A 137 -16.67 20.05 -15.08
C GLY A 137 -16.91 19.74 -13.60
N LYS A 138 -16.79 18.49 -13.16
CA LYS A 138 -16.86 18.14 -11.73
C LYS A 138 -15.53 18.50 -11.09
N VAL A 139 -15.54 19.48 -10.19
CA VAL A 139 -14.33 19.95 -9.50
C VAL A 139 -14.61 20.03 -8.01
N ALA A 140 -13.68 19.56 -7.19
CA ALA A 140 -13.94 19.38 -5.77
C ALA A 140 -12.66 19.37 -4.92
N VAL A 141 -12.86 19.53 -3.62
CA VAL A 141 -11.86 19.23 -2.59
C VAL A 141 -12.44 18.23 -1.59
N ASN A 142 -11.54 17.50 -0.94
CA ASN A 142 -11.88 16.52 0.08
C ASN A 142 -12.12 17.21 1.43
N HIS A 143 -13.01 16.60 2.21
CA HIS A 143 -13.16 16.88 3.63
C HIS A 143 -12.53 15.70 4.41
N PRO A 144 -12.05 15.86 5.66
CA PRO A 144 -11.57 14.74 6.47
C PRO A 144 -12.57 13.58 6.62
N MET A 145 -13.86 13.82 6.37
CA MET A 145 -14.92 12.81 6.41
C MET A 145 -15.21 12.12 5.07
N GLY A 146 -14.57 12.52 3.96
CA GLY A 146 -14.76 11.87 2.66
C GLY A 146 -14.28 12.67 1.45
N LYS A 147 -14.10 11.95 0.33
CA LYS A 147 -13.64 12.52 -0.94
C LYS A 147 -14.73 13.30 -1.68
N ASN A 148 -14.31 14.35 -2.38
CA ASN A 148 -15.14 15.16 -3.29
C ASN A 148 -16.46 15.67 -2.67
N LEU A 149 -16.51 15.82 -1.34
CA LEU A 149 -17.73 16.21 -0.63
C LEU A 149 -18.07 17.70 -0.81
N ILE A 150 -17.06 18.53 -1.11
CA ILE A 150 -17.18 19.97 -1.27
C ILE A 150 -16.71 20.31 -2.68
N GLY A 151 -17.61 20.78 -3.54
CA GLY A 151 -17.29 21.01 -4.95
C GLY A 151 -18.39 21.75 -5.69
N LEU A 152 -18.19 21.93 -7.00
CA LEU A 152 -19.18 22.50 -7.90
C LEU A 152 -19.03 21.94 -9.32
N PHE A 153 -20.02 22.23 -10.17
CA PHE A 153 -19.93 22.00 -11.61
C PHE A 153 -19.41 23.28 -12.29
N LYS A 154 -18.19 23.25 -12.82
CA LYS A 154 -17.53 24.36 -13.49
C LYS A 154 -16.77 23.86 -14.73
N GLN A 155 -17.26 24.23 -15.91
CA GLN A 155 -16.65 23.84 -17.17
C GLN A 155 -15.39 24.67 -17.48
N PRO A 156 -14.29 24.05 -17.94
CA PRO A 156 -13.12 24.77 -18.42
C PRO A 156 -13.42 25.54 -19.71
N ILE A 157 -12.54 26.46 -20.10
CA ILE A 157 -12.57 27.06 -21.44
C ILE A 157 -11.86 26.19 -22.49
N GLY A 158 -11.11 25.17 -22.07
CA GLY A 158 -10.46 24.21 -22.94
C GLY A 158 -9.70 23.14 -22.15
N VAL A 159 -9.54 21.97 -22.75
CA VAL A 159 -8.76 20.85 -22.22
C VAL A 159 -7.69 20.48 -23.23
N PHE A 160 -6.43 20.45 -22.81
CA PHE A 160 -5.27 20.22 -23.68
C PHE A 160 -4.53 18.98 -23.22
N ILE A 161 -4.79 17.87 -23.91
CA ILE A 161 -4.26 16.56 -23.59
C ILE A 161 -3.00 16.31 -24.41
N ASN A 162 -1.83 16.54 -23.79
CA ASN A 162 -0.54 16.20 -24.39
C ASN A 162 -0.15 14.76 -24.03
N ILE A 163 -0.16 13.86 -25.03
CA ILE A 163 0.12 12.44 -24.84
C ILE A 163 1.56 12.19 -24.36
N SER A 164 2.50 13.10 -24.67
CA SER A 164 3.89 12.98 -24.23
C SER A 164 4.05 12.96 -22.70
N PHE A 165 3.08 13.49 -21.94
CA PHE A 165 3.14 13.44 -20.47
C PHE A 165 3.07 12.03 -19.89
N LEU A 166 2.47 11.09 -20.63
CA LEU A 166 2.37 9.70 -20.18
C LEU A 166 3.73 8.98 -20.15
N LYS A 167 4.75 9.50 -20.85
CA LYS A 167 6.09 8.89 -20.91
C LYS A 167 6.85 8.91 -19.58
N THR A 168 6.56 9.86 -18.68
CA THR A 168 7.21 9.91 -17.36
C THR A 168 6.28 9.47 -16.23
N LEU A 169 5.06 9.04 -16.56
CA LEU A 169 4.11 8.54 -15.59
C LEU A 169 4.59 7.18 -15.08
N SER A 170 4.44 6.91 -13.78
CA SER A 170 4.79 5.59 -13.26
C SER A 170 3.86 4.53 -13.86
N SER A 171 4.37 3.30 -13.97
CA SER A 171 3.58 2.12 -14.38
C SER A 171 2.28 2.00 -13.58
N GLU A 172 2.33 2.26 -12.27
CA GLU A 172 1.17 2.21 -11.38
C GLU A 172 0.11 3.27 -11.72
N GLU A 173 0.52 4.53 -11.90
CA GLU A 173 -0.39 5.62 -12.27
C GLU A 173 -0.96 5.45 -13.68
N PHE A 174 -0.18 4.89 -14.61
CA PHE A 174 -0.68 4.53 -15.94
C PHE A 174 -1.74 3.42 -15.87
N LYS A 175 -1.49 2.35 -15.10
CA LYS A 175 -2.48 1.28 -14.86
C LYS A 175 -3.74 1.79 -14.16
N SER A 176 -3.60 2.74 -13.23
CA SER A 176 -4.73 3.42 -12.60
C SER A 176 -5.64 4.09 -13.65
N GLY A 177 -5.06 4.78 -14.63
CA GLY A 177 -5.83 5.34 -15.76
C GLY A 177 -6.41 4.28 -16.71
N LEU A 178 -5.73 3.14 -16.90
CA LEU A 178 -6.23 2.06 -17.76
C LEU A 178 -7.52 1.42 -17.22
N GLY A 179 -7.72 1.39 -15.90
CA GLY A 179 -8.98 0.92 -15.32
C GLY A 179 -10.20 1.69 -15.84
N GLU A 180 -10.05 3.01 -15.95
CA GLU A 180 -11.07 3.91 -16.51
C GLU A 180 -11.22 3.79 -18.03
N ILE A 181 -10.12 3.62 -18.76
CA ILE A 181 -10.14 3.30 -20.20
C ILE A 181 -10.98 2.05 -20.48
N ILE A 182 -10.72 0.97 -19.75
CA ILE A 182 -11.42 -0.30 -19.93
C ILE A 182 -12.89 -0.17 -19.50
N LYS A 183 -13.16 0.57 -18.42
CA LYS A 183 -14.54 0.90 -18.02
C LYS A 183 -15.30 1.60 -19.15
N HIS A 184 -14.71 2.58 -19.83
CA HIS A 184 -15.35 3.21 -20.99
C HIS A 184 -15.65 2.21 -22.11
N GLY A 185 -14.78 1.22 -22.34
CA GLY A 185 -15.05 0.10 -23.26
C GLY A 185 -16.24 -0.77 -22.84
N PHE A 186 -16.48 -0.96 -21.54
CA PHE A 186 -17.67 -1.66 -21.06
C PHE A 186 -18.94 -0.82 -21.05
N ILE A 187 -18.81 0.52 -21.07
CA ILE A 187 -19.92 1.46 -21.14
C ILE A 187 -20.36 1.73 -22.59
N SER A 188 -19.46 1.58 -23.57
CA SER A 188 -19.79 1.86 -24.97
C SER A 188 -20.88 0.95 -25.52
N GLU A 189 -21.71 1.49 -26.42
CA GLU A 189 -22.85 0.78 -27.03
C GLU A 189 -22.46 -0.46 -27.85
N ASN A 190 -21.18 -0.58 -28.26
CA ASN A 190 -20.65 -1.72 -28.99
C ASN A 190 -19.23 -2.08 -28.51
N ASN A 191 -18.72 -3.22 -28.96
CA ASN A 191 -17.41 -3.75 -28.55
C ASN A 191 -16.22 -3.14 -29.30
N ASN A 192 -16.41 -2.22 -30.25
CA ASN A 192 -15.31 -1.73 -31.11
C ASN A 192 -14.15 -1.15 -30.30
N TYR A 193 -14.44 -0.46 -29.19
CA TYR A 193 -13.39 0.09 -28.34
C TYR A 193 -12.65 -1.00 -27.55
N LEU A 194 -13.36 -2.00 -27.01
CA LEU A 194 -12.72 -3.16 -26.38
C LEU A 194 -11.87 -3.95 -27.37
N ASP A 195 -12.34 -4.12 -28.61
CA ASP A 195 -11.59 -4.77 -29.68
C ASP A 195 -10.33 -3.98 -30.04
N PHE A 196 -10.44 -2.65 -30.13
CA PHE A 196 -9.28 -1.77 -30.31
C PHE A 196 -8.25 -1.95 -29.19
N LEU A 197 -8.68 -1.96 -27.92
CA LEU A 197 -7.81 -2.15 -26.76
C LEU A 197 -7.10 -3.51 -26.82
N ASN A 198 -7.86 -4.59 -27.07
CA ASN A 198 -7.34 -5.95 -27.14
C ASN A 198 -6.34 -6.13 -28.29
N ASN A 199 -6.60 -5.52 -29.45
CA ASN A 199 -5.70 -5.60 -30.62
C ASN A 199 -4.42 -4.76 -30.44
N ASN A 200 -4.37 -3.87 -29.45
CA ASN A 200 -3.27 -2.93 -29.25
C ASN A 200 -2.57 -3.05 -27.88
N ILE A 201 -2.79 -4.12 -27.12
CA ILE A 201 -2.20 -4.32 -25.78
C ILE A 201 -0.70 -3.99 -25.76
N SER A 202 0.09 -4.62 -26.64
CA SER A 202 1.54 -4.40 -26.69
C SER A 202 1.91 -2.95 -27.02
N ASN A 203 1.18 -2.29 -27.92
CA ASN A 203 1.43 -0.90 -28.29
C ASN A 203 1.08 0.06 -27.13
N ILE A 204 -0.01 -0.21 -26.40
CA ILE A 204 -0.45 0.57 -25.25
C ILE A 204 0.56 0.43 -24.10
N LEU A 205 0.96 -0.80 -23.75
CA LEU A 205 1.91 -1.06 -22.67
C LEU A 205 3.32 -0.54 -22.99
N ASN A 206 3.70 -0.47 -24.27
CA ASN A 206 4.94 0.16 -24.73
C ASN A 206 4.82 1.68 -24.95
N LEU A 207 3.72 2.30 -24.53
CA LEU A 207 3.45 3.73 -24.63
C LEU A 207 3.59 4.30 -26.06
N ASN A 208 3.15 3.55 -27.08
CA ASN A 208 3.15 4.03 -28.46
C ASN A 208 2.25 5.26 -28.61
N ILE A 209 2.84 6.41 -28.93
CA ILE A 209 2.13 7.70 -28.96
C ILE A 209 0.90 7.68 -29.85
N LYS A 210 0.96 7.11 -31.07
CA LYS A 210 -0.19 7.11 -31.99
C LYS A 210 -1.35 6.29 -31.43
N THR A 211 -1.04 5.11 -30.91
CA THR A 211 -2.02 4.23 -30.27
C THR A 211 -2.61 4.89 -29.02
N LEU A 212 -1.80 5.53 -28.19
CA LEU A 212 -2.28 6.23 -26.99
C LEU A 212 -3.17 7.43 -27.35
N GLU A 213 -2.81 8.19 -28.38
CA GLU A 213 -3.60 9.33 -28.86
C GLU A 213 -4.99 8.89 -29.31
N GLU A 214 -5.08 7.82 -30.11
CA GLU A 214 -6.34 7.23 -30.55
C GLU A 214 -7.13 6.63 -29.38
N MET A 215 -6.46 5.92 -28.47
CA MET A 215 -7.05 5.34 -27.26
C MET A 215 -7.73 6.42 -26.41
N VAL A 216 -7.01 7.51 -26.12
CA VAL A 216 -7.51 8.64 -25.32
C VAL A 216 -8.64 9.37 -26.06
N TYR A 217 -8.50 9.56 -27.38
CA TYR A 217 -9.53 10.18 -28.21
C TYR A 217 -10.87 9.43 -28.15
N ILE A 218 -10.86 8.11 -28.36
CA ILE A 218 -12.09 7.29 -28.30
C ILE A 218 -12.71 7.33 -26.90
N SER A 219 -11.87 7.25 -25.86
CA SER A 219 -12.30 7.37 -24.46
C SER A 219 -13.04 8.69 -24.18
N CYS A 220 -12.47 9.81 -24.66
CA CYS A 220 -13.08 11.13 -24.51
C CYS A 220 -14.41 11.24 -25.26
N LEU A 221 -14.56 10.59 -26.43
CA LEU A 221 -15.83 10.56 -27.17
C LEU A 221 -16.92 9.80 -26.41
N ILE A 222 -16.58 8.68 -25.76
CA ILE A 222 -17.52 7.91 -24.94
C ILE A 222 -18.00 8.76 -23.76
N LYS A 223 -17.07 9.40 -23.04
CA LYS A 223 -17.45 10.28 -21.93
C LYS A 223 -18.28 11.48 -22.39
N LYS A 224 -17.92 12.07 -23.54
CA LYS A 224 -18.68 13.15 -24.17
C LYS A 224 -20.13 12.74 -24.44
N SER A 225 -20.37 11.59 -25.08
CA SER A 225 -21.73 11.17 -25.48
C SER A 225 -22.69 11.03 -24.29
N ILE A 226 -22.13 10.81 -23.09
CA ILE A 226 -22.86 10.72 -21.83
C ILE A 226 -23.01 12.09 -21.16
N VAL A 227 -21.93 12.86 -21.05
CA VAL A 227 -21.92 14.17 -20.37
C VAL A 227 -22.77 15.21 -21.11
N GLU A 228 -22.79 15.21 -22.44
CA GLU A 228 -23.63 16.14 -23.21
C GLU A 228 -25.12 15.88 -22.99
N LYS A 229 -25.51 14.62 -22.74
CA LYS A 229 -26.90 14.23 -22.48
C LYS A 229 -27.32 14.46 -21.02
N ASP A 230 -26.38 14.40 -20.07
CA ASP A 230 -26.65 14.49 -18.63
C ASP A 230 -25.51 15.17 -17.86
N GLU A 231 -25.40 16.49 -18.00
CA GLU A 231 -24.34 17.28 -17.35
C GLU A 231 -24.39 17.19 -15.81
N PHE A 232 -25.56 17.15 -15.21
CA PHE A 232 -25.71 17.24 -13.74
C PHE A 232 -25.85 15.89 -13.04
N GLU A 233 -25.69 14.78 -13.76
CA GLU A 233 -25.76 13.40 -13.24
C GLU A 233 -27.12 13.01 -12.62
N ASN A 234 -28.20 13.36 -13.33
CA ASN A 234 -29.57 13.02 -12.93
C ASN A 234 -30.09 11.72 -13.56
N GLY A 235 -29.37 11.13 -14.53
CA GLY A 235 -29.77 9.95 -15.27
C GLY A 235 -28.58 9.14 -15.76
N ILE A 236 -28.36 9.14 -17.08
CA ILE A 236 -27.41 8.23 -17.75
C ILE A 236 -25.94 8.47 -17.35
N ARG A 237 -25.57 9.65 -16.83
CA ARG A 237 -24.20 9.90 -16.37
C ARG A 237 -23.83 9.07 -15.15
N ALA A 238 -24.83 8.51 -14.45
CA ALA A 238 -24.59 7.52 -13.42
C ALA A 238 -23.90 6.25 -13.95
N PHE A 239 -24.00 5.92 -15.25
CA PHE A 239 -23.31 4.76 -15.84
C PHE A 239 -21.79 4.89 -15.83
N LEU A 240 -21.26 6.11 -15.77
CA LEU A 240 -19.83 6.34 -15.54
C LEU A 240 -19.38 5.83 -14.17
N ASN A 241 -20.30 5.57 -13.23
CA ASN A 241 -19.99 4.97 -11.94
C ASN A 241 -19.99 3.43 -11.97
N LEU A 242 -19.91 2.80 -13.15
CA LEU A 242 -19.74 1.34 -13.26
C LEU A 242 -18.52 0.88 -12.45
N GLY A 243 -18.74 -0.09 -11.56
CA GLY A 243 -17.75 -0.59 -10.61
C GLY A 243 -17.46 0.30 -9.39
N HIS A 244 -17.89 1.56 -9.36
CA HIS A 244 -17.47 2.50 -8.33
C HIS A 244 -18.07 2.19 -6.95
N THR A 245 -19.25 1.57 -6.86
CA THR A 245 -19.88 1.24 -5.57
C THR A 245 -18.99 0.34 -4.71
N TYR A 246 -18.41 -0.71 -5.30
CA TYR A 246 -17.48 -1.61 -4.62
C TYR A 246 -16.05 -1.03 -4.61
N GLY A 247 -15.62 -0.40 -5.71
CA GLY A 247 -14.29 0.21 -5.80
C GLY A 247 -14.04 1.28 -4.74
N HIS A 248 -14.97 2.23 -4.56
CA HIS A 248 -14.87 3.24 -3.51
C HIS A 248 -14.91 2.65 -2.09
N ALA A 249 -15.63 1.53 -1.91
CA ALA A 249 -15.65 0.83 -0.63
C ALA A 249 -14.26 0.25 -0.30
N LEU A 250 -13.59 -0.38 -1.27
CA LEU A 250 -12.22 -0.84 -1.11
C LEU A 250 -11.22 0.29 -0.90
N GLU A 251 -11.31 1.36 -1.70
CA GLU A 251 -10.47 2.54 -1.52
C GLU A 251 -10.60 3.11 -0.10
N THR A 252 -11.83 3.19 0.42
CA THR A 252 -12.09 3.66 1.79
C THR A 252 -11.51 2.69 2.83
N LEU A 253 -11.67 1.37 2.62
CA LEU A 253 -11.15 0.34 3.52
C LEU A 253 -9.62 0.40 3.65
N TYR A 254 -8.93 0.71 2.55
CA TYR A 254 -7.47 0.81 2.53
C TYR A 254 -6.96 2.23 2.81
N ASN A 255 -7.83 3.13 3.29
CA ASN A 255 -7.50 4.53 3.56
C ASN A 255 -6.89 5.27 2.36
N TYR A 256 -7.27 4.89 1.14
CA TYR A 256 -6.73 5.42 -0.12
C TYR A 256 -5.22 5.18 -0.32
N GLU A 257 -4.66 4.23 0.42
CA GLU A 257 -3.28 3.77 0.29
C GLU A 257 -3.28 2.34 -0.26
N ASN A 258 -2.21 1.93 -0.91
CA ASN A 258 -2.02 0.55 -1.40
C ASN A 258 -3.12 0.06 -2.38
N ILE A 259 -3.98 0.92 -2.91
CA ILE A 259 -4.90 0.59 -4.01
C ILE A 259 -5.03 1.81 -4.91
N SER A 260 -4.75 1.63 -6.19
CA SER A 260 -5.00 2.67 -7.18
C SER A 260 -6.49 2.77 -7.50
N HIS A 261 -6.95 3.94 -7.96
CA HIS A 261 -8.34 4.12 -8.36
C HIS A 261 -8.76 3.13 -9.45
N GLY A 262 -7.92 2.95 -10.49
CA GLY A 262 -8.20 1.99 -11.56
C GLY A 262 -8.29 0.54 -11.09
N GLU A 263 -7.49 0.15 -10.10
CA GLU A 263 -7.59 -1.17 -9.47
C GLU A 263 -8.94 -1.34 -8.72
N GLY A 264 -9.35 -0.32 -7.95
CA GLY A 264 -10.65 -0.30 -7.28
C GLY A 264 -11.81 -0.41 -8.27
N VAL A 265 -11.77 0.35 -9.37
CA VAL A 265 -12.76 0.30 -10.46
C VAL A 265 -12.80 -1.09 -11.11
N ALA A 266 -11.63 -1.69 -11.41
CA ALA A 266 -11.55 -3.02 -12.00
C ALA A 266 -12.17 -4.10 -11.10
N LYS A 267 -11.76 -4.15 -9.82
CA LYS A 267 -12.36 -5.06 -8.82
C LYS A 267 -13.87 -4.84 -8.68
N GLY A 268 -14.31 -3.59 -8.74
CA GLY A 268 -15.72 -3.25 -8.68
C GLY A 268 -16.53 -3.66 -9.91
N ILE A 269 -15.95 -3.58 -11.10
CA ILE A 269 -16.59 -4.07 -12.35
C ILE A 269 -16.76 -5.58 -12.29
N ILE A 270 -15.76 -6.32 -11.80
CA ILE A 270 -15.89 -7.76 -11.59
C ILE A 270 -16.98 -8.08 -10.56
N PHE A 271 -17.03 -7.35 -9.45
CA PHE A 271 -18.07 -7.53 -8.44
C PHE A 271 -19.48 -7.27 -9.01
N ALA A 272 -19.66 -6.16 -9.76
CA ALA A 272 -20.91 -5.83 -10.44
C ALA A 272 -21.27 -6.84 -11.53
N GLY A 273 -20.28 -7.35 -12.27
CA GLY A 273 -20.43 -8.43 -13.24
C GLY A 273 -20.93 -9.71 -12.58
N LYS A 274 -20.39 -10.07 -11.41
CA LYS A 274 -20.84 -11.24 -10.65
C LYS A 274 -22.27 -11.07 -10.15
N ILE A 275 -22.67 -9.89 -9.66
CA ILE A 275 -24.07 -9.58 -9.35
C ILE A 275 -24.97 -9.76 -10.59
N SER A 276 -24.52 -9.26 -11.74
CA SER A 276 -25.27 -9.35 -13.00
C SER A 276 -25.45 -10.81 -13.43
N LEU A 277 -24.41 -11.63 -13.29
CA LEU A 277 -24.45 -13.07 -13.54
C LEU A 277 -25.42 -13.79 -12.59
N GLU A 278 -25.37 -13.51 -11.28
CA GLU A 278 -26.30 -14.09 -10.29
C GLU A 278 -27.77 -13.72 -10.56
N LYS A 279 -28.01 -12.57 -11.20
CA LYS A 279 -29.33 -12.11 -11.66
C LYS A 279 -29.74 -12.66 -13.03
N ASN A 280 -28.91 -13.51 -13.66
CA ASN A 280 -29.08 -14.01 -15.03
C ASN A 280 -29.17 -12.90 -16.10
N TYR A 281 -28.53 -11.76 -15.85
CA TYR A 281 -28.51 -10.63 -16.78
C TYR A 281 -27.39 -10.72 -17.81
N ILE A 282 -26.36 -11.49 -17.50
CA ILE A 282 -25.27 -11.83 -18.40
C ILE A 282 -24.97 -13.32 -18.27
N ASN A 283 -24.29 -13.89 -19.26
CA ASN A 283 -23.81 -15.26 -19.23
C ASN A 283 -22.34 -15.34 -18.76
N GLU A 284 -21.85 -16.56 -18.54
CA GLU A 284 -20.46 -16.82 -18.12
C GLU A 284 -19.43 -16.32 -19.14
N GLU A 285 -19.76 -16.33 -20.44
CA GLU A 285 -18.87 -15.82 -21.50
C GLU A 285 -18.63 -14.31 -21.33
N LYS A 286 -19.69 -13.53 -21.16
CA LYS A 286 -19.58 -12.09 -20.91
C LYS A 286 -18.86 -11.80 -19.59
N TYR A 287 -19.13 -12.58 -18.54
CA TYR A 287 -18.44 -12.44 -17.27
C TYR A 287 -16.93 -12.74 -17.39
N SER A 288 -16.56 -13.82 -18.10
CA SER A 288 -15.16 -14.17 -18.39
C SER A 288 -14.43 -13.10 -19.21
N LEU A 289 -15.13 -12.46 -20.16
CA LEU A 289 -14.59 -11.33 -20.91
C LEU A 289 -14.19 -10.16 -20.00
N LEU A 290 -14.96 -9.87 -18.94
CA LEU A 290 -14.63 -8.81 -17.98
C LEU A 290 -13.25 -9.06 -17.35
N TRP A 291 -13.04 -10.27 -16.83
CA TRP A 291 -11.77 -10.71 -16.23
C TRP A 291 -10.62 -10.61 -17.22
N LYS A 292 -10.76 -11.29 -18.36
CA LYS A 292 -9.72 -11.40 -19.38
C LYS A 292 -9.25 -10.02 -19.86
N THR A 293 -10.17 -9.07 -19.99
CA THR A 293 -9.82 -7.71 -20.42
C THR A 293 -8.88 -7.02 -19.42
N PHE A 294 -9.15 -7.09 -18.12
CA PHE A 294 -8.25 -6.50 -17.11
C PHE A 294 -6.94 -7.25 -16.96
N GLU A 295 -6.97 -8.58 -17.00
CA GLU A 295 -5.78 -9.44 -16.90
C GLU A 295 -4.80 -9.17 -18.04
N ASN A 296 -5.29 -8.97 -19.26
CA ASN A 296 -4.49 -8.61 -20.43
C ASN A 296 -3.65 -7.33 -20.24
N PHE A 297 -4.11 -6.40 -19.41
CA PHE A 297 -3.40 -5.16 -19.07
C PHE A 297 -2.62 -5.25 -17.74
N ASN A 298 -2.53 -6.43 -17.13
CA ASN A 298 -1.91 -6.66 -15.83
C ASN A 298 -2.48 -5.74 -14.72
N ILE A 299 -3.81 -5.56 -14.73
CA ILE A 299 -4.55 -4.83 -13.71
C ILE A 299 -5.20 -5.87 -12.78
N ASP A 300 -4.92 -5.76 -11.48
CA ASP A 300 -5.52 -6.65 -10.50
C ASP A 300 -7.02 -6.34 -10.33
N CYS A 301 -7.85 -7.23 -10.86
CA CYS A 301 -9.32 -7.09 -10.84
C CYS A 301 -10.01 -8.06 -9.88
N HIS A 302 -9.26 -8.82 -9.07
CA HIS A 302 -9.87 -9.79 -8.14
C HIS A 302 -10.50 -9.10 -6.93
N PRO A 303 -11.81 -9.26 -6.68
CA PRO A 303 -12.44 -8.76 -5.47
C PRO A 303 -11.86 -9.41 -4.21
N VAL A 304 -11.99 -8.69 -3.10
CA VAL A 304 -11.52 -9.09 -1.77
C VAL A 304 -12.74 -9.36 -0.89
N TYR A 305 -12.75 -10.51 -0.24
CA TYR A 305 -13.73 -10.83 0.77
C TYR A 305 -13.57 -9.92 1.99
N ILE A 306 -14.67 -9.27 2.34
CA ILE A 306 -14.80 -8.41 3.52
C ILE A 306 -15.97 -8.94 4.33
N GLU A 307 -15.91 -8.91 5.66
CA GLU A 307 -17.05 -9.30 6.49
C GLU A 307 -18.31 -8.49 6.09
N HIS A 308 -19.46 -9.18 6.01
CA HIS A 308 -20.68 -8.66 5.39
C HIS A 308 -21.16 -7.34 6.00
N ASN A 309 -21.25 -7.27 7.33
CA ASN A 309 -21.70 -6.06 8.01
C ASN A 309 -20.74 -4.90 7.74
N HIS A 310 -19.43 -5.18 7.71
CA HIS A 310 -18.43 -4.19 7.40
C HIS A 310 -18.52 -3.69 5.95
N LEU A 311 -18.63 -4.59 4.97
CA LEU A 311 -18.76 -4.24 3.55
C LEU A 311 -20.00 -3.36 3.32
N VAL A 312 -21.15 -3.79 3.83
CA VAL A 312 -22.42 -3.05 3.70
C VAL A 312 -22.33 -1.69 4.37
N LYS A 313 -21.71 -1.59 5.55
CA LYS A 313 -21.52 -0.31 6.25
C LYS A 313 -20.68 0.67 5.42
N ILE A 314 -19.63 0.21 4.76
CA ILE A 314 -18.78 1.06 3.93
C ILE A 314 -19.52 1.48 2.65
N MET A 315 -20.19 0.54 1.96
CA MET A 315 -20.97 0.85 0.75
C MET A 315 -22.14 1.81 1.02
N LYS A 316 -22.75 1.75 2.21
CA LYS A 316 -23.84 2.67 2.60
C LYS A 316 -23.39 4.11 2.82
N LYS A 317 -22.08 4.36 3.02
CA LYS A 317 -21.54 5.74 3.09
C LYS A 317 -21.55 6.44 1.73
N ASP A 318 -21.65 5.68 0.62
CA ASP A 318 -21.86 6.26 -0.69
C ASP A 318 -23.28 6.85 -0.77
N LYS A 319 -23.36 8.13 -1.14
CA LYS A 319 -24.53 8.99 -1.04
C LYS A 319 -25.64 8.55 -1.99
N LYS A 320 -26.37 7.45 -1.75
CA LYS A 320 -27.54 7.05 -2.58
C LYS A 320 -28.34 5.81 -2.10
N ASN A 321 -28.36 5.43 -0.81
CA ASN A 321 -28.95 4.12 -0.41
C ASN A 321 -30.09 4.20 0.63
N SER A 322 -31.14 3.38 0.45
CA SER A 322 -32.21 3.14 1.42
C SER A 322 -31.79 2.04 2.42
N HIS A 323 -32.56 1.81 3.50
CA HIS A 323 -32.12 0.96 4.61
C HIS A 323 -31.74 -0.49 4.23
N ASP A 324 -32.34 -1.08 3.17
CA ASP A 324 -32.14 -2.50 2.81
C ASP A 324 -31.49 -2.75 1.44
N ASN A 325 -31.24 -1.71 0.64
CA ASN A 325 -30.72 -1.86 -0.72
C ASN A 325 -29.56 -0.90 -1.01
N ILE A 326 -28.63 -1.35 -1.86
CA ILE A 326 -27.52 -0.54 -2.35
C ILE A 326 -27.63 -0.41 -3.87
N ASN A 327 -27.54 0.81 -4.40
CA ASN A 327 -27.57 1.06 -5.83
C ASN A 327 -26.26 0.65 -6.51
N PHE A 328 -26.37 -0.17 -7.55
CA PHE A 328 -25.28 -0.55 -8.44
C PHE A 328 -25.57 -0.15 -9.87
N ILE A 329 -24.51 0.05 -10.65
CA ILE A 329 -24.58 -0.02 -12.11
C ILE A 329 -24.26 -1.46 -12.50
N LEU A 330 -25.20 -2.13 -13.15
CA LEU A 330 -25.12 -3.53 -13.54
C LEU A 330 -25.19 -3.68 -15.05
N PHE A 331 -24.61 -4.77 -15.54
CA PHE A 331 -24.81 -5.23 -16.89
C PHE A 331 -26.17 -5.91 -16.99
N LYS A 332 -26.99 -5.50 -17.96
CA LYS A 332 -28.31 -6.07 -18.23
C LYS A 332 -28.45 -6.35 -19.72
N ASN A 333 -28.15 -7.59 -20.10
CA ASN A 333 -27.94 -8.00 -21.49
C ASN A 333 -26.86 -7.11 -22.12
N ASP A 334 -27.18 -6.42 -23.22
CA ASP A 334 -26.27 -5.53 -23.94
C ASP A 334 -26.23 -4.08 -23.39
N ASN A 335 -27.00 -3.78 -22.34
CA ASN A 335 -27.11 -2.42 -21.79
C ASN A 335 -26.63 -2.33 -20.34
N LEU A 336 -26.42 -1.11 -19.86
CA LEU A 336 -26.20 -0.81 -18.45
C LEU A 336 -27.49 -0.36 -17.78
N ASN A 337 -27.69 -0.78 -16.54
CA ASN A 337 -28.83 -0.36 -15.73
C ASN A 337 -28.37 0.07 -14.34
N LYS A 338 -28.99 1.13 -13.81
CA LYS A 338 -28.85 1.52 -12.41
C LYS A 338 -30.00 0.92 -11.62
N GLU A 339 -29.70 0.04 -10.67
CA GLU A 339 -30.75 -0.59 -9.87
C GLU A 339 -30.32 -0.88 -8.43
N PRO A 340 -31.29 -0.92 -7.49
CA PRO A 340 -31.05 -1.39 -6.14
C PRO A 340 -30.77 -2.90 -6.12
N VAL A 341 -29.75 -3.30 -5.37
CA VAL A 341 -29.38 -4.69 -5.09
C VAL A 341 -29.60 -4.96 -3.61
N SER A 342 -30.29 -6.06 -3.30
CA SER A 342 -30.53 -6.50 -1.93
C SER A 342 -29.23 -6.94 -1.25
N ILE A 343 -29.15 -6.72 0.06
CA ILE A 343 -28.00 -7.15 0.87
C ILE A 343 -27.73 -8.65 0.70
N GLU A 344 -28.77 -9.49 0.62
CA GLU A 344 -28.64 -10.94 0.42
C GLU A 344 -27.84 -11.31 -0.84
N ILE A 345 -28.09 -10.64 -1.98
CA ILE A 345 -27.34 -10.88 -3.21
C ILE A 345 -25.88 -10.42 -3.05
N ILE A 346 -25.67 -9.26 -2.41
CA ILE A 346 -24.32 -8.74 -2.15
C ILE A 346 -23.54 -9.71 -1.27
N GLU A 347 -24.16 -10.28 -0.23
CA GLU A 347 -23.55 -11.28 0.64
C GLU A 347 -23.20 -12.56 -0.13
N LYS A 348 -24.12 -13.06 -0.95
CA LYS A 348 -23.88 -14.24 -1.81
C LYS A 348 -22.69 -14.02 -2.74
N VAL A 349 -22.64 -12.87 -3.42
CA VAL A 349 -21.54 -12.52 -4.32
C VAL A 349 -20.22 -12.35 -3.55
N ASN A 350 -20.23 -11.62 -2.44
CA ASN A 350 -19.05 -11.44 -1.60
C ASN A 350 -18.50 -12.79 -1.10
N ASN A 351 -19.37 -13.71 -0.69
CA ASN A 351 -18.98 -15.07 -0.28
C ASN A 351 -18.30 -15.89 -1.38
N SER A 352 -18.56 -15.59 -2.66
CA SER A 352 -17.87 -16.27 -3.77
C SER A 352 -16.38 -15.91 -3.88
N PHE A 353 -15.94 -14.83 -3.21
CA PHE A 353 -14.55 -14.36 -3.21
C PHE A 353 -13.77 -14.68 -1.92
N LYS A 354 -14.27 -15.58 -1.08
CA LYS A 354 -13.66 -15.94 0.23
C LYS A 354 -12.19 -16.38 0.19
N ASN A 355 -11.70 -16.81 -0.97
CA ASN A 355 -10.31 -17.22 -1.11
C ASN A 355 -9.34 -16.04 -1.00
N ARG A 356 -9.77 -14.81 -1.30
CA ARG A 356 -8.93 -13.61 -1.22
C ARG A 356 -9.46 -12.68 -0.14
N PHE A 357 -8.69 -12.44 0.91
CA PHE A 357 -9.15 -11.74 2.11
C PHE A 357 -8.00 -10.99 2.78
N ILE A 358 -8.31 -10.24 3.85
CA ILE A 358 -7.32 -9.48 4.61
C ILE A 358 -6.98 -10.27 5.87
N LYS A 359 -5.69 -10.54 6.06
CA LYS A 359 -5.15 -11.22 7.23
C LYS A 359 -4.24 -10.27 8.01
N SER A 360 -4.32 -10.37 9.32
CA SER A 360 -3.49 -9.64 10.26
C SER A 360 -2.63 -10.60 11.07
N VAL A 361 -1.36 -10.25 11.25
CA VAL A 361 -0.41 -10.97 12.10
C VAL A 361 0.10 -10.01 13.15
N ILE A 362 0.01 -10.41 14.42
CA ILE A 362 0.50 -9.67 15.58
C ILE A 362 1.57 -10.52 16.26
N ASP A 363 2.80 -10.03 16.25
CA ASP A 363 3.92 -10.61 16.99
C ASP A 363 4.11 -9.87 18.31
N ILE A 364 4.07 -10.60 19.42
CA ILE A 364 4.24 -10.10 20.78
C ILE A 364 5.60 -10.59 21.30
N GLY A 365 6.62 -9.81 20.99
CA GLY A 365 8.00 -10.08 21.40
C GLY A 365 8.34 -9.57 22.79
N THR A 366 9.53 -9.95 23.25
CA THR A 366 10.12 -9.54 24.54
C THR A 366 10.31 -8.02 24.65
N ASN A 367 10.73 -7.37 23.57
CA ASN A 367 11.00 -5.93 23.56
C ASN A 367 9.90 -5.09 22.87
N SER A 368 9.29 -5.63 21.81
CA SER A 368 8.36 -4.90 20.96
C SER A 368 7.20 -5.77 20.50
N CYS A 369 6.06 -5.13 20.24
CA CYS A 369 4.97 -5.72 19.49
C CYS A 369 5.02 -5.23 18.04
N ARG A 370 4.72 -6.12 17.10
CA ARG A 370 4.67 -5.80 15.66
C ARG A 370 3.33 -6.21 15.08
N LEU A 371 2.85 -5.44 14.12
CA LEU A 371 1.63 -5.68 13.36
C LEU A 371 1.96 -5.71 11.88
N PHE A 372 1.42 -6.70 11.17
CA PHE A 372 1.41 -6.77 9.72
C PHE A 372 0.00 -7.08 9.22
N LEU A 373 -0.53 -6.25 8.33
CA LEU A 373 -1.73 -6.54 7.55
C LEU A 373 -1.36 -6.77 6.09
N GLY A 374 -1.92 -7.83 5.51
CA GLY A 374 -1.77 -8.16 4.11
C GLY A 374 -3.09 -8.59 3.48
N GLU A 375 -3.25 -8.24 2.21
CA GLU A 375 -4.22 -8.91 1.34
C GLU A 375 -3.59 -10.22 0.91
N VAL A 376 -4.29 -11.32 1.19
CA VAL A 376 -3.80 -12.68 0.97
C VAL A 376 -4.79 -13.47 0.14
N GLU A 377 -4.27 -14.46 -0.58
CA GLU A 377 -5.07 -15.43 -1.32
C GLU A 377 -4.76 -16.85 -0.85
N LYS A 378 -5.81 -17.59 -0.48
CA LYS A 378 -5.73 -18.99 -0.11
C LYS A 378 -6.04 -19.88 -1.31
N LYS A 379 -5.07 -20.69 -1.72
CA LYS A 379 -5.18 -21.67 -2.81
C LYS A 379 -4.45 -22.96 -2.43
N ASP A 380 -5.09 -24.10 -2.62
CA ASP A 380 -4.50 -25.43 -2.38
C ASP A 380 -3.84 -25.59 -0.98
N ASN A 381 -4.52 -25.10 0.06
CA ASN A 381 -4.02 -25.06 1.46
C ASN A 381 -2.74 -24.22 1.68
N LYS A 382 -2.39 -23.36 0.74
CA LYS A 382 -1.35 -22.33 0.90
C LYS A 382 -1.98 -20.95 0.94
N ILE A 383 -1.34 -20.04 1.67
CA ILE A 383 -1.72 -18.62 1.68
C ILE A 383 -0.57 -17.85 1.04
N ASN A 384 -0.87 -17.13 -0.03
CA ASN A 384 0.06 -16.22 -0.71
C ASN A 384 -0.23 -14.78 -0.32
N ILE A 385 0.82 -14.01 -0.06
CA ILE A 385 0.69 -12.57 0.17
C ILE A 385 0.56 -11.91 -1.20
N ILE A 386 -0.60 -11.30 -1.47
CA ILE A 386 -0.84 -10.59 -2.72
C ILE A 386 -0.41 -9.13 -2.58
N LYS A 387 -0.71 -8.51 -1.43
CA LYS A 387 -0.35 -7.12 -1.18
C LYS A 387 -0.04 -6.87 0.29
N LYS A 388 1.03 -6.10 0.56
CA LYS A 388 1.33 -5.59 1.90
C LYS A 388 0.51 -4.31 2.11
N LEU A 389 -0.34 -4.27 3.13
CA LEU A 389 -1.24 -3.13 3.38
C LEU A 389 -0.74 -2.21 4.48
N TYR A 390 -0.21 -2.78 5.57
CA TYR A 390 0.22 -1.97 6.71
C TYR A 390 1.20 -2.74 7.59
N LYS A 391 2.28 -2.08 8.05
CA LYS A 391 3.19 -2.59 9.07
C LYS A 391 3.38 -1.55 10.17
N SER A 392 3.47 -1.99 11.42
CA SER A 392 3.74 -1.12 12.58
C SER A 392 4.55 -1.85 13.63
N VAL A 393 5.43 -1.12 14.32
CA VAL A 393 6.24 -1.64 15.43
C VAL A 393 6.10 -0.68 16.62
N GLU A 394 5.84 -1.23 17.80
CA GLU A 394 5.69 -0.47 19.05
C GLU A 394 6.52 -1.12 20.15
N THR A 395 7.37 -0.35 20.83
CA THR A 395 8.21 -0.86 21.92
C THR A 395 7.38 -1.00 23.20
N THR A 396 7.20 -2.23 23.69
CA THR A 396 6.40 -2.51 24.89
C THR A 396 7.20 -3.05 26.06
N ARG A 397 8.40 -3.60 25.82
CA ARG A 397 9.30 -4.23 26.81
C ARG A 397 8.58 -5.22 27.72
N LEU A 398 7.76 -6.11 27.15
CA LEU A 398 7.01 -7.11 27.91
C LEU A 398 7.92 -7.99 28.79
N GLY A 399 9.13 -8.30 28.31
CA GLY A 399 10.11 -9.13 29.03
C GLY A 399 10.87 -8.45 30.16
N GLU A 400 10.58 -7.18 30.46
CA GLU A 400 11.20 -6.42 31.55
C GLU A 400 11.04 -7.17 32.89
N GLY A 401 12.18 -7.55 33.50
CA GLY A 401 12.21 -8.25 34.78
C GLY A 401 11.92 -9.76 34.74
N VAL A 402 11.62 -10.35 33.57
CA VAL A 402 11.28 -11.78 33.46
C VAL A 402 12.47 -12.68 33.80
N ASN A 403 13.68 -12.34 33.35
CA ASN A 403 14.88 -13.16 33.63
C ASN A 403 15.16 -13.31 35.14
N ILE A 404 14.80 -12.30 35.94
CA ILE A 404 15.03 -12.28 37.39
C ILE A 404 13.86 -12.90 38.14
N ASN A 405 12.63 -12.49 37.80
CA ASN A 405 11.44 -12.80 38.59
C ASN A 405 10.68 -14.03 38.09
N LYS A 406 11.05 -14.57 36.92
CA LYS A 406 10.31 -15.59 36.15
C LYS A 406 8.84 -15.24 35.88
N LYS A 407 8.48 -13.97 36.05
CA LYS A 407 7.11 -13.47 35.94
C LYS A 407 7.10 -12.17 35.13
N LEU A 408 6.08 -12.04 34.30
CA LEU A 408 5.72 -10.79 33.64
C LEU A 408 5.23 -9.79 34.69
N LEU A 409 5.79 -8.58 34.65
CA LEU A 409 5.39 -7.48 35.51
C LEU A 409 4.07 -6.87 35.02
N LEU A 410 3.24 -6.39 35.96
CA LEU A 410 1.91 -5.86 35.66
C LEU A 410 1.94 -4.64 34.72
N GLU A 411 2.87 -3.72 34.93
CA GLU A 411 2.96 -2.50 34.10
C GLU A 411 3.36 -2.80 32.64
N PRO A 412 4.40 -3.62 32.36
CA PRO A 412 4.66 -4.14 31.01
C PRO A 412 3.47 -4.87 30.37
N MET A 413 2.74 -5.70 31.13
CA MET A 413 1.52 -6.36 30.64
C MET A 413 0.48 -5.34 30.19
N LYS A 414 0.20 -4.31 31.00
CA LYS A 414 -0.77 -3.24 30.66
C LYS A 414 -0.35 -2.43 29.43
N ARG A 415 0.93 -2.01 29.35
CA ARG A 415 1.45 -1.30 28.17
C ARG A 415 1.26 -2.14 26.90
N THR A 416 1.57 -3.43 27.00
CA THR A 416 1.46 -4.37 25.88
C THR A 416 0.00 -4.57 25.46
N LEU A 417 -0.91 -4.68 26.42
CA LEU A 417 -2.35 -4.74 26.17
C LEU A 417 -2.84 -3.52 25.39
N THR A 418 -2.49 -2.31 25.79
CA THR A 418 -2.89 -1.08 25.08
C THR A 418 -2.44 -1.07 23.63
N VAL A 419 -1.24 -1.59 23.35
CA VAL A 419 -0.73 -1.72 21.98
C VAL A 419 -1.48 -2.79 21.19
N ILE A 420 -1.83 -3.92 21.80
CA ILE A 420 -2.63 -4.96 21.15
C ILE A 420 -4.05 -4.47 20.88
N GLU A 421 -4.66 -3.70 21.79
CA GLU A 421 -5.96 -3.04 21.57
C GLU A 421 -5.91 -2.11 20.35
N LYS A 422 -4.87 -1.26 20.26
CA LYS A 422 -4.62 -0.40 19.09
C LYS A 422 -4.49 -1.23 17.80
N PHE A 423 -3.70 -2.31 17.83
CA PHE A 423 -3.51 -3.18 16.66
C PHE A 423 -4.80 -3.89 16.25
N ASN A 424 -5.58 -4.40 17.20
CA ASN A 424 -6.88 -5.01 16.93
C ASN A 424 -7.84 -4.02 16.26
N HIS A 425 -7.90 -2.77 16.76
CA HIS A 425 -8.71 -1.73 16.14
C HIS A 425 -8.28 -1.44 14.69
N ILE A 426 -6.98 -1.35 14.41
CA ILE A 426 -6.46 -1.17 13.05
C ILE A 426 -6.87 -2.37 12.17
N SER A 427 -6.64 -3.59 12.63
CA SER A 427 -6.97 -4.83 11.91
C SER A 427 -8.45 -4.90 11.54
N LEU A 428 -9.34 -4.67 12.50
CA LEU A 428 -10.78 -4.72 12.26
C LEU A 428 -11.25 -3.58 11.34
N ASN A 429 -10.72 -2.36 11.50
CA ASN A 429 -11.07 -1.22 10.65
C ASN A 429 -10.61 -1.39 9.20
N MET A 430 -9.49 -2.07 8.97
CA MET A 430 -9.03 -2.43 7.63
C MET A 430 -9.70 -3.70 7.09
N GLY A 431 -10.62 -4.31 7.84
CA GLY A 431 -11.41 -5.45 7.36
C GLY A 431 -10.72 -6.81 7.45
N ALA A 432 -9.72 -6.96 8.33
CA ALA A 432 -9.09 -8.24 8.58
C ALA A 432 -10.12 -9.28 9.05
N THR A 433 -10.24 -10.39 8.34
CA THR A 433 -11.14 -11.50 8.68
C THR A 433 -10.43 -12.58 9.48
N GLU A 434 -9.09 -12.59 9.47
CA GLU A 434 -8.26 -13.49 10.24
C GLU A 434 -7.18 -12.69 10.99
N ILE A 435 -7.06 -12.90 12.30
CA ILE A 435 -6.04 -12.28 13.15
C ILE A 435 -5.24 -13.40 13.83
N LEU A 436 -3.99 -13.56 13.40
CA LEU A 436 -3.02 -14.44 14.04
C LEU A 436 -2.18 -13.63 15.02
N ALA A 437 -2.44 -13.78 16.33
CA ALA A 437 -1.57 -13.21 17.35
C ALA A 437 -0.73 -14.29 18.01
N PHE A 438 0.58 -14.07 18.12
CA PHE A 438 1.47 -14.98 18.82
C PHE A 438 2.43 -14.25 19.75
N ALA A 439 2.88 -14.94 20.79
CA ALA A 439 3.85 -14.43 21.75
C ALA A 439 5.08 -15.33 21.84
N THR A 440 6.23 -14.71 22.05
CA THR A 440 7.55 -15.38 21.99
C THR A 440 8.18 -15.50 23.39
N SER A 441 9.50 -15.38 23.51
CA SER A 441 10.27 -15.83 24.68
C SER A 441 9.79 -15.25 26.03
N ALA A 442 9.52 -13.95 26.13
CA ALA A 442 9.09 -13.34 27.39
C ALA A 442 7.83 -13.99 27.98
N THR A 443 6.82 -14.24 27.14
CA THR A 443 5.57 -14.88 27.58
C THR A 443 5.79 -16.36 27.80
N ARG A 444 6.51 -17.04 26.90
CA ARG A 444 6.80 -18.48 26.97
C ARG A 444 7.53 -18.87 28.25
N ASP A 445 8.50 -18.06 28.65
CA ASP A 445 9.41 -18.34 29.77
C ASP A 445 8.84 -17.89 31.13
N SER A 446 7.66 -17.26 31.14
CA SER A 446 7.03 -16.73 32.35
C SER A 446 6.02 -17.70 33.00
N GLU A 447 6.03 -17.76 34.33
CA GLU A 447 5.12 -18.59 35.12
C GLU A 447 3.67 -18.07 35.10
N ASN A 448 3.49 -16.75 34.98
CA ASN A 448 2.19 -16.08 35.00
C ASN A 448 1.67 -15.71 33.60
N LYS A 449 2.11 -16.42 32.55
CA LYS A 449 1.72 -16.15 31.15
C LYS A 449 0.21 -16.15 30.92
N ASP A 450 -0.53 -17.03 31.60
CA ASP A 450 -1.98 -17.16 31.42
C ASP A 450 -2.72 -15.92 31.91
N VAL A 451 -2.18 -15.20 32.90
CA VAL A 451 -2.72 -13.91 33.33
C VAL A 451 -2.68 -12.91 32.20
N PHE A 452 -1.56 -12.83 31.47
CA PHE A 452 -1.42 -11.93 30.32
C PHE A 452 -2.33 -12.33 29.17
N ILE A 453 -2.33 -13.62 28.81
CA ILE A 453 -3.12 -14.15 27.70
C ILE A 453 -4.61 -13.92 27.94
N ASN A 454 -5.11 -14.22 29.15
CA ASN A 454 -6.51 -14.00 29.51
C ASN A 454 -6.84 -12.50 29.53
N MET A 455 -5.96 -11.65 30.05
CA MET A 455 -6.16 -10.21 30.06
C MET A 455 -6.33 -9.64 28.64
N VAL A 456 -5.55 -10.13 27.66
CA VAL A 456 -5.72 -9.74 26.25
C VAL A 456 -7.01 -10.30 25.67
N LYS A 457 -7.32 -11.58 25.92
CA LYS A 457 -8.53 -12.22 25.41
C LYS A 457 -9.80 -11.52 25.90
N ASP A 458 -9.88 -11.19 27.18
CA ASP A 458 -11.04 -10.54 27.79
C ASP A 458 -11.29 -9.14 27.22
N LYS A 459 -10.23 -8.44 26.81
CA LYS A 459 -10.31 -7.07 26.29
C LYS A 459 -10.48 -6.97 24.79
N THR A 460 -9.92 -7.92 24.04
CA THR A 460 -9.82 -7.82 22.57
C THR A 460 -10.49 -8.97 21.82
N ASN A 461 -10.86 -10.04 22.52
CA ASN A 461 -11.27 -11.33 21.96
C ASN A 461 -10.19 -12.03 21.10
N ILE A 462 -8.94 -11.55 21.14
CA ILE A 462 -7.81 -12.16 20.45
C ILE A 462 -7.29 -13.34 21.27
N ASN A 463 -7.14 -14.50 20.62
CA ASN A 463 -6.47 -15.65 21.20
C ASN A 463 -4.97 -15.58 20.87
N ILE A 464 -4.14 -15.27 21.87
CA ILE A 464 -2.68 -15.29 21.72
C ILE A 464 -2.19 -16.74 21.72
N LYS A 465 -1.45 -17.13 20.67
CA LYS A 465 -0.71 -18.38 20.63
C LYS A 465 0.70 -18.17 21.20
N CYS A 466 0.99 -18.73 22.37
CA CYS A 466 2.37 -18.76 22.86
C CYS A 466 3.15 -19.82 22.07
N ILE A 467 4.07 -19.40 21.21
CA ILE A 467 4.75 -20.32 20.27
C ILE A 467 6.12 -20.78 20.79
N SER A 468 6.54 -21.98 20.38
CA SER A 468 7.90 -22.46 20.65
C SER A 468 8.92 -21.69 19.80
N GLY A 469 10.19 -21.70 20.21
CA GLY A 469 11.25 -21.06 19.43
C GLY A 469 11.42 -21.73 18.05
N GLU A 470 11.13 -23.02 17.92
CA GLU A 470 11.15 -23.72 16.64
C GLU A 470 10.01 -23.30 15.72
N LEU A 471 8.82 -23.02 16.26
CA LEU A 471 7.72 -22.51 15.45
C LEU A 471 7.97 -21.04 15.01
N GLU A 472 8.57 -20.23 15.87
CA GLU A 472 9.05 -18.89 15.54
C GLU A 472 10.09 -18.91 14.41
N ALA A 473 11.11 -19.77 14.54
CA ALA A 473 12.11 -20.01 13.51
C ALA A 473 11.49 -20.50 12.19
N LYS A 474 10.48 -21.38 12.27
CA LYS A 474 9.72 -21.84 11.10
C LYS A 474 8.96 -20.71 10.41
N PHE A 475 8.39 -19.75 11.15
CA PHE A 475 7.78 -18.58 10.53
C PHE A 475 8.83 -17.75 9.80
N SER A 476 9.97 -17.44 10.43
CA SER A 476 11.06 -16.72 9.77
C SER A 476 11.55 -17.43 8.50
N PHE A 477 11.64 -18.77 8.51
CA PHE A 477 11.91 -19.56 7.31
C PHE A 477 10.85 -19.37 6.23
N LEU A 478 9.56 -19.62 6.55
CA LEU A 478 8.47 -19.53 5.58
C LEU A 478 8.37 -18.15 4.93
N GLY A 479 8.58 -17.07 5.69
CA GLY A 479 8.61 -15.71 5.16
C GLY A 479 9.74 -15.49 4.15
N ASN A 480 10.92 -16.04 4.40
CA ASN A 480 12.08 -15.93 3.51
C ASN A 480 12.01 -16.87 2.31
N SER A 481 11.42 -18.05 2.46
CA SER A 481 11.16 -19.02 1.39
C SER A 481 10.25 -18.48 0.28
N GLN A 482 9.50 -17.40 0.54
CA GLN A 482 8.75 -16.70 -0.50
C GLN A 482 9.68 -15.94 -1.46
N ILE A 483 10.83 -15.49 -0.98
CA ILE A 483 11.80 -14.67 -1.72
C ILE A 483 12.92 -15.54 -2.29
N TYR A 484 13.49 -16.42 -1.46
CA TYR A 484 14.60 -17.28 -1.84
C TYR A 484 14.11 -18.71 -2.06
N LYS A 485 14.31 -19.23 -3.28
CA LYS A 485 13.94 -20.60 -3.65
C LYS A 485 15.11 -21.60 -3.54
N GLU A 486 16.33 -21.09 -3.44
CA GLU A 486 17.55 -21.87 -3.19
C GLU A 486 17.64 -22.37 -1.74
N LYS A 487 18.61 -23.25 -1.43
CA LYS A 487 18.88 -23.68 -0.06
C LYS A 487 19.38 -22.51 0.79
N ILE A 488 18.63 -22.16 1.83
CA ILE A 488 18.90 -21.03 2.73
C ILE A 488 18.99 -21.47 4.18
N MET A 489 19.91 -20.86 4.94
CA MET A 489 19.91 -20.89 6.40
C MET A 489 19.53 -19.50 6.91
N ILE A 490 18.41 -19.42 7.62
CA ILE A 490 17.99 -18.19 8.31
C ILE A 490 18.60 -18.17 9.70
N VAL A 491 19.08 -17.00 10.09
CA VAL A 491 19.54 -16.67 11.44
C VAL A 491 18.76 -15.45 11.93
N ASP A 492 17.95 -15.64 12.97
CA ASP A 492 17.24 -14.57 13.65
C ASP A 492 17.88 -14.33 15.01
N ILE A 493 18.51 -13.17 15.20
CA ILE A 493 19.15 -12.82 16.47
C ILE A 493 18.18 -11.98 17.29
N GLY A 494 17.45 -12.64 18.18
CA GLY A 494 16.52 -12.03 19.11
C GLY A 494 17.18 -11.46 20.36
N GLY A 495 16.33 -10.94 21.25
CA GLY A 495 16.76 -10.42 22.56
C GLY A 495 17.25 -11.51 23.51
N GLY A 496 16.49 -12.61 23.62
CA GLY A 496 16.76 -13.72 24.53
C GLY A 496 17.30 -14.99 23.87
N SER A 497 17.04 -15.18 22.57
CA SER A 497 17.39 -16.38 21.82
C SER A 497 17.85 -16.03 20.40
N THR A 498 18.47 -17.02 19.75
CA THR A 498 18.87 -16.96 18.34
C THR A 498 18.33 -18.21 17.67
N GLU A 499 17.52 -18.01 16.65
CA GLU A 499 16.85 -19.06 15.90
C GLU A 499 17.60 -19.38 14.61
N PHE A 500 17.77 -20.67 14.33
CA PHE A 500 18.32 -21.19 13.08
C PHE A 500 17.27 -22.03 12.37
N SER A 501 17.12 -21.82 11.07
CA SER A 501 16.32 -22.68 10.20
C SER A 501 16.99 -22.89 8.85
N LEU A 502 17.26 -24.13 8.47
CA LEU A 502 17.83 -24.51 7.18
C LEU A 502 16.80 -25.27 6.36
N GLY A 503 16.71 -24.95 5.08
CA GLY A 503 15.86 -25.66 4.14
C GLY A 503 15.94 -25.09 2.75
N GLU A 504 15.17 -25.67 1.84
CA GLU A 504 15.09 -25.27 0.43
C GLU A 504 13.61 -25.18 0.02
N ASN A 505 13.26 -24.15 -0.75
CA ASN A 505 11.86 -23.79 -0.99
C ASN A 505 11.09 -23.68 0.34
N GLU A 506 9.95 -24.35 0.48
CA GLU A 506 9.13 -24.39 1.71
C GLU A 506 9.44 -25.64 2.57
N ASN A 507 10.44 -26.44 2.19
CA ASN A 507 10.82 -27.66 2.89
C ASN A 507 11.89 -27.34 3.93
N LEU A 508 11.53 -27.47 5.20
CA LEU A 508 12.40 -27.24 6.35
C LEU A 508 13.17 -28.52 6.69
N GLU A 509 14.50 -28.46 6.66
CA GLU A 509 15.41 -29.59 6.97
C GLU A 509 15.89 -29.58 8.42
N PHE A 510 16.12 -28.38 8.97
CA PHE A 510 16.59 -28.20 10.34
C PHE A 510 15.97 -26.93 10.93
N VAL A 511 15.62 -27.01 12.22
CA VAL A 511 15.13 -25.87 12.97
C VAL A 511 15.54 -26.00 14.43
N LYS A 512 16.10 -24.94 15.00
CA LYS A 512 16.49 -24.91 16.41
C LYS A 512 16.58 -23.47 16.94
N SER A 513 16.08 -23.27 18.16
CA SER A 513 16.29 -22.02 18.91
C SER A 513 17.34 -22.27 19.99
N PHE A 514 18.33 -21.40 20.06
CA PHE A 514 19.36 -21.41 21.09
C PHE A 514 19.13 -20.26 22.05
N ASN A 515 19.42 -20.49 23.32
CA ASN A 515 19.26 -19.52 24.40
C ASN A 515 20.34 -18.42 24.41
N ILE A 516 20.68 -17.89 23.24
CA ILE A 516 21.70 -16.87 22.98
C ILE A 516 21.01 -15.68 22.35
N GLY A 517 20.98 -14.52 23.01
CA GLY A 517 20.38 -13.32 22.43
C GLY A 517 21.12 -12.08 22.86
N VAL A 518 20.89 -10.96 22.16
CA VAL A 518 21.68 -9.73 22.36
C VAL A 518 21.52 -9.15 23.76
N VAL A 519 20.31 -9.21 24.33
CA VAL A 519 20.03 -8.73 25.69
C VAL A 519 20.69 -9.67 26.71
N ARG A 520 20.58 -10.98 26.49
CA ARG A 520 21.18 -12.00 27.37
C ARG A 520 22.71 -11.92 27.39
N ALA A 521 23.34 -11.76 26.24
CA ALA A 521 24.78 -11.57 26.14
C ALA A 521 25.22 -10.29 26.89
N ASN A 522 24.48 -9.20 26.72
CA ASN A 522 24.76 -7.94 27.39
C ASN A 522 24.61 -8.05 28.93
N GLU A 523 23.55 -8.69 29.40
CA GLU A 523 23.31 -8.92 30.84
C GLU A 523 24.36 -9.83 31.49
N ILE A 524 24.90 -10.82 30.78
CA ILE A 524 25.87 -11.76 31.33
C ILE A 524 27.29 -11.18 31.31
N PHE A 525 27.72 -10.58 30.19
CA PHE A 525 29.13 -10.25 29.94
C PHE A 525 29.45 -8.76 29.94
N PHE A 526 28.49 -7.88 29.66
CA PHE A 526 28.74 -6.46 29.38
C PHE A 526 28.00 -5.51 30.32
N LYS A 527 27.78 -5.93 31.58
CA LYS A 527 27.24 -5.03 32.62
C LYS A 527 28.12 -3.80 32.77
N ASP A 528 27.48 -2.66 33.00
CA ASP A 528 28.14 -1.36 33.23
C ASP A 528 29.12 -0.95 32.13
N GLU A 529 28.83 -1.30 30.87
CA GLU A 529 29.66 -1.04 29.68
C GLU A 529 31.06 -1.66 29.72
N ASN A 530 31.25 -2.76 30.47
CA ASN A 530 32.54 -3.43 30.55
C ASN A 530 32.82 -4.32 29.31
N TYR A 531 33.26 -3.68 28.23
CA TYR A 531 33.65 -4.33 26.97
C TYR A 531 35.16 -4.64 26.89
N SER A 532 35.75 -5.14 27.97
CA SER A 532 37.15 -5.58 27.97
C SER A 532 37.39 -6.74 27.00
N GLU A 533 38.62 -6.90 26.51
CA GLU A 533 38.99 -8.06 25.68
C GLU A 533 38.64 -9.39 26.36
N GLU A 534 38.85 -9.47 27.69
CA GLU A 534 38.49 -10.65 28.48
C GLU A 534 36.98 -10.95 28.43
N ASN A 535 36.12 -9.95 28.59
CA ASN A 535 34.67 -10.15 28.56
C ASN A 535 34.17 -10.48 27.13
N ILE A 536 34.77 -9.87 26.12
CA ILE A 536 34.48 -10.19 24.71
C ILE A 536 34.85 -11.66 24.43
N SER A 537 36.04 -12.11 24.84
CA SER A 537 36.46 -13.51 24.68
C SER A 537 35.59 -14.48 25.48
N LYS A 538 35.17 -14.15 26.70
CA LYS A 538 34.21 -14.95 27.48
C LYS A 538 32.87 -15.07 26.76
N CYS A 539 32.35 -13.98 26.21
CA CYS A 539 31.12 -13.97 25.44
C CYS A 539 31.25 -14.85 24.19
N GLN A 540 32.35 -14.73 23.43
CA GLN A 540 32.62 -15.55 22.24
C GLN A 540 32.69 -17.05 22.58
N ASN A 541 33.44 -17.42 23.62
CA ASN A 541 33.54 -18.82 24.06
C ASN A 541 32.16 -19.37 24.46
N TRP A 542 31.37 -18.59 25.21
CA TRP A 542 30.00 -18.96 25.54
C TRP A 542 29.12 -19.17 24.30
N ILE A 543 29.26 -18.32 23.28
CA ILE A 543 28.54 -18.49 22.01
C ILE A 543 28.98 -19.78 21.30
N PHE A 544 30.28 -20.01 21.15
CA PHE A 544 30.81 -21.20 20.48
C PHE A 544 30.39 -22.51 21.17
N GLU A 545 30.42 -22.55 22.50
CA GLU A 545 29.97 -23.72 23.27
C GLU A 545 28.49 -24.00 23.06
N ASN A 546 27.64 -22.97 23.09
CA ASN A 546 26.19 -23.13 22.97
C ASN A 546 25.72 -23.36 21.53
N LEU A 547 26.47 -22.90 20.51
CA LEU A 547 26.16 -23.09 19.09
C LEU A 547 26.95 -24.22 18.42
N LYS A 548 27.68 -25.05 19.18
CA LYS A 548 28.53 -26.11 18.62
C LYS A 548 27.81 -27.05 17.65
N GLU A 549 26.52 -27.29 17.85
CA GLU A 549 25.73 -28.12 16.93
C GLU A 549 25.64 -27.53 15.51
N ILE A 550 25.67 -26.21 15.37
CA ILE A 550 25.58 -25.51 14.09
C ILE A 550 26.83 -25.71 13.22
N GLU A 551 27.97 -26.02 13.83
CA GLU A 551 29.24 -26.29 13.14
C GLU A 551 29.14 -27.45 12.13
N LYS A 552 28.20 -28.38 12.32
CA LYS A 552 27.96 -29.49 11.38
C LYS A 552 27.62 -29.01 9.96
N PHE A 553 27.13 -27.78 9.82
CA PHE A 553 26.75 -27.17 8.55
C PHE A 553 27.88 -26.38 7.87
N LYS A 554 29.06 -26.26 8.49
CA LYS A 554 30.19 -25.42 7.99
C LYS A 554 30.59 -25.69 6.53
N ASN A 555 30.48 -26.94 6.08
CA ASN A 555 30.85 -27.34 4.73
C ASN A 555 29.66 -27.47 3.78
N GLU A 556 28.44 -27.16 4.23
CA GLU A 556 27.25 -27.23 3.38
C GLU A 556 27.09 -25.98 2.49
N LYS A 557 26.60 -26.21 1.27
CA LYS A 557 26.28 -25.15 0.32
C LYS A 557 24.86 -24.64 0.56
N PHE A 558 24.76 -23.49 1.21
CA PHE A 558 23.54 -22.72 1.38
C PHE A 558 23.87 -21.23 1.43
N LYS A 559 22.87 -20.40 1.17
CA LYS A 559 22.93 -18.95 1.37
C LYS A 559 22.54 -18.62 2.81
N LEU A 560 23.40 -17.88 3.51
CA LEU A 560 23.13 -17.44 4.88
C LEU A 560 22.32 -16.15 4.85
N ILE A 561 21.15 -16.17 5.47
CA ILE A 561 20.23 -15.04 5.54
C ILE A 561 20.12 -14.61 7.00
N GLY A 562 20.38 -13.33 7.26
CA GLY A 562 20.15 -12.70 8.54
C GLY A 562 18.84 -11.94 8.51
N VAL A 563 18.01 -12.14 9.53
CA VAL A 563 16.77 -11.39 9.73
C VAL A 563 16.84 -10.55 11.00
N ALA A 564 15.96 -9.54 11.06
CA ALA A 564 15.74 -8.70 12.22
C ALA A 564 16.96 -7.81 12.61
N GLY A 565 16.99 -7.40 13.88
CA GLY A 565 17.50 -6.10 14.27
C GLY A 565 19.00 -5.88 14.12
N SER A 566 19.83 -6.84 14.52
CA SER A 566 21.29 -6.65 14.54
C SER A 566 21.89 -6.53 13.13
N VAL A 567 21.40 -7.31 12.18
CA VAL A 567 21.88 -7.30 10.79
C VAL A 567 21.41 -6.07 10.02
N THR A 568 20.14 -5.68 10.18
CA THR A 568 19.55 -4.47 9.55
C THR A 568 20.17 -3.18 10.08
N THR A 569 20.46 -3.13 11.38
CA THR A 569 21.13 -1.97 12.01
C THR A 569 22.55 -1.79 11.46
N ASN A 570 23.29 -2.88 11.23
CA ASN A 570 24.62 -2.79 10.64
C ASN A 570 24.61 -2.11 9.27
N VAL A 571 23.67 -2.49 8.39
CA VAL A 571 23.52 -1.88 7.06
C VAL A 571 23.10 -0.41 7.18
N SER A 572 22.17 -0.10 8.09
CA SER A 572 21.70 1.28 8.32
C SER A 572 22.82 2.20 8.78
N VAL A 573 23.71 1.73 9.66
CA VAL A 573 24.88 2.47 10.13
C VAL A 573 25.92 2.65 9.03
N LEU A 574 26.20 1.60 8.23
CA LEU A 574 27.15 1.69 7.11
C LEU A 574 26.71 2.71 6.05
N LYS A 575 25.40 2.82 5.83
CA LYS A 575 24.78 3.76 4.89
C LYS A 575 24.45 5.12 5.53
N GLU A 576 24.78 5.32 6.81
CA GLU A 576 24.50 6.55 7.57
C GLU A 576 23.03 7.01 7.47
N MET A 577 22.08 6.07 7.45
CA MET A 577 20.67 6.36 7.22
C MET A 577 20.08 7.26 8.32
N GLU A 578 19.59 8.44 7.92
CA GLU A 578 18.80 9.31 8.82
C GLU A 578 17.33 8.85 8.91
N ILE A 579 16.81 8.35 7.80
CA ILE A 579 15.49 7.72 7.70
C ILE A 579 15.72 6.30 7.19
N TYR A 580 15.21 5.31 7.95
CA TYR A 580 15.35 3.91 7.59
C TYR A 580 14.68 3.60 6.25
N ASN A 581 15.43 3.00 5.32
CA ASN A 581 14.91 2.57 4.02
C ASN A 581 15.07 1.05 3.87
N SER A 582 13.96 0.31 3.98
CA SER A 582 13.95 -1.16 3.89
C SER A 582 14.48 -1.67 2.55
N ASP A 583 14.26 -0.93 1.46
CA ASP A 583 14.65 -1.36 0.11
C ASP A 583 16.17 -1.30 -0.09
N GLU A 584 16.84 -0.39 0.64
CA GLU A 584 18.31 -0.31 0.65
C GLU A 584 18.97 -1.32 1.60
N VAL A 585 18.21 -1.85 2.56
CA VAL A 585 18.70 -2.85 3.53
C VAL A 585 18.46 -4.27 3.04
N HIS A 586 17.30 -4.52 2.43
CA HIS A 586 16.94 -5.85 1.92
C HIS A 586 17.91 -6.31 0.81
N ASN A 587 18.31 -7.57 0.84
CA ASN A 587 19.30 -8.18 -0.04
C ASN A 587 20.72 -7.61 0.05
N TYR A 588 21.02 -6.70 0.99
CA TYR A 588 22.39 -6.27 1.23
C TYR A 588 23.23 -7.46 1.69
N ASN A 589 24.37 -7.70 1.05
CA ASN A 589 25.29 -8.75 1.45
C ASN A 589 26.35 -8.16 2.39
N LEU A 590 26.14 -8.33 3.69
CA LEU A 590 26.95 -7.77 4.75
C LEU A 590 28.18 -8.64 5.03
N SER A 591 29.37 -8.12 4.79
CA SER A 591 30.65 -8.83 4.95
C SER A 591 31.18 -8.82 6.39
N ILE A 592 32.05 -9.79 6.71
CA ILE A 592 32.77 -9.81 8.00
C ILE A 592 33.52 -8.49 8.27
N GLU A 593 34.16 -7.91 7.25
CA GLU A 593 34.94 -6.67 7.38
C GLU A 593 34.07 -5.48 7.76
N GLU A 594 32.88 -5.37 7.14
CA GLU A 594 31.91 -4.32 7.46
C GLU A 594 31.35 -4.46 8.88
N ILE A 595 31.06 -5.69 9.32
CA ILE A 595 30.59 -5.97 10.68
C ILE A 595 31.68 -5.61 11.70
N LYS A 596 32.94 -5.98 11.45
CA LYS A 596 34.09 -5.60 12.29
C LYS A 596 34.27 -4.09 12.36
N LYS A 597 34.20 -3.39 11.22
CA LYS A 597 34.26 -1.93 11.17
C LYS A 597 33.19 -1.27 12.03
N ASN A 598 31.95 -1.76 11.97
CA ASN A 598 30.87 -1.26 12.82
C ASN A 598 31.09 -1.60 14.29
N LEU A 599 31.55 -2.81 14.62
CA LEU A 599 31.89 -3.20 15.99
C LEU A 599 32.97 -2.29 16.59
N ASP A 600 34.04 -1.99 15.84
CA ASP A 600 35.09 -1.05 16.24
C ASP A 600 34.53 0.35 16.48
N LEU A 601 33.64 0.82 15.60
CA LEU A 601 32.94 2.09 15.77
C LEU A 601 32.11 2.10 17.06
N PHE A 602 31.38 1.02 17.37
CA PHE A 602 30.56 0.92 18.57
C PHE A 602 31.40 0.88 19.84
N LEU A 603 32.50 0.12 19.84
CA LEU A 603 33.45 0.02 20.96
C LEU A 603 34.20 1.34 21.20
N SER A 604 34.47 2.13 20.15
CA SER A 604 35.16 3.42 20.26
C SER A 604 34.36 4.51 20.98
N LYS A 605 33.07 4.29 21.27
CA LYS A 605 32.17 5.28 21.87
C LYS A 605 31.48 4.72 23.12
N PRO A 606 31.41 5.51 24.21
CA PRO A 606 30.53 5.19 25.34
C PRO A 606 29.06 5.27 24.91
N LEU A 607 28.16 4.64 25.66
CA LEU A 607 26.74 4.48 25.36
C LEU A 607 26.05 5.80 24.99
N GLU A 608 26.31 6.89 25.75
CA GLU A 608 25.73 8.20 25.46
C GLU A 608 26.07 8.71 24.06
N LYS A 609 27.32 8.52 23.62
CA LYS A 609 27.75 8.91 22.26
C LYS A 609 27.27 7.92 21.21
N ARG A 610 27.18 6.64 21.56
CA ARG A 610 26.71 5.59 20.65
C ARG A 610 25.25 5.80 20.25
N ARG A 611 24.40 6.31 21.16
CA ARG A 611 23.00 6.69 20.88
C ARG A 611 22.83 7.70 19.75
N ASN A 612 23.89 8.43 19.39
CA ASN A 612 23.87 9.47 18.35
C ASN A 612 24.55 9.02 17.04
N ILE A 613 24.92 7.74 16.92
CA ILE A 613 25.44 7.21 15.65
C ILE A 613 24.30 7.19 14.61
N LYS A 614 24.55 7.78 13.44
CA LYS A 614 23.58 7.77 12.32
C LYS A 614 23.28 6.32 11.91
N GLY A 615 22.01 6.02 11.65
CA GLY A 615 21.55 4.66 11.34
C GLY A 615 21.43 3.71 12.54
N LEU A 616 21.86 4.09 13.74
CA LEU A 616 21.67 3.29 14.96
C LEU A 616 20.49 3.83 15.76
N GLU A 617 19.46 2.99 15.96
CA GLU A 617 18.36 3.33 16.85
C GLU A 617 18.87 3.54 18.29
N PRO A 618 18.61 4.69 18.95
CA PRO A 618 19.17 5.00 20.27
C PRO A 618 18.87 3.93 21.34
N LYS A 619 17.72 3.26 21.23
CA LYS A 619 17.28 2.20 22.14
C LYS A 619 18.06 0.89 21.98
N ARG A 620 18.85 0.73 20.92
CA ARG A 620 19.67 -0.46 20.65
C ARG A 620 21.14 -0.28 20.99
N ALA A 621 21.55 0.94 21.32
CA ALA A 621 22.96 1.28 21.51
C ALA A 621 23.63 0.48 22.64
N ASP A 622 22.89 0.09 23.68
CA ASP A 622 23.39 -0.73 24.78
C ASP A 622 23.65 -2.19 24.37
N VAL A 623 22.82 -2.76 23.50
CA VAL A 623 22.88 -4.19 23.13
C VAL A 623 23.59 -4.48 21.79
N ILE A 624 23.83 -3.46 20.96
CA ILE A 624 24.33 -3.65 19.59
C ILE A 624 25.71 -4.34 19.52
N ILE A 625 26.57 -4.13 20.51
CA ILE A 625 27.89 -4.79 20.58
C ILE A 625 27.73 -6.30 20.73
N GLY A 626 26.89 -6.74 21.66
CA GLY A 626 26.59 -8.17 21.84
C GLY A 626 26.02 -8.80 20.57
N GLY A 627 25.16 -8.09 19.85
CA GLY A 627 24.64 -8.53 18.55
C GLY A 627 25.71 -8.72 17.48
N ASN A 628 26.70 -7.83 17.41
CA ASN A 628 27.81 -7.95 16.46
C ASN A 628 28.76 -9.11 16.81
N ILE A 629 29.01 -9.34 18.09
CA ILE A 629 29.82 -10.48 18.55
C ILE A 629 29.13 -11.80 18.20
N ILE A 630 27.82 -11.93 18.47
CA ILE A 630 27.03 -13.10 18.08
C ILE A 630 27.10 -13.31 16.56
N LEU A 631 26.90 -12.25 15.78
CA LEU A 631 26.91 -12.34 14.31
C LEU A 631 28.27 -12.80 13.77
N LEU A 632 29.38 -12.24 14.26
CA LEU A 632 30.73 -12.64 13.87
C LEU A 632 31.03 -14.09 14.25
N SER A 633 30.67 -14.52 15.46
CA SER A 633 30.85 -15.91 15.89
C SER A 633 30.05 -16.91 15.04
N ILE A 634 28.85 -16.54 14.57
CA ILE A 634 28.05 -17.38 13.68
C ILE A 634 28.70 -17.51 12.30
N LEU A 635 29.21 -16.41 11.73
CA LEU A 635 29.93 -16.41 10.45
C LEU A 635 31.18 -17.31 10.51
N GLU A 636 31.91 -17.24 11.63
CA GLU A 636 33.09 -18.08 11.87
C GLU A 636 32.74 -19.57 11.99
N LEU A 637 31.72 -19.93 12.78
CA LEU A 637 31.25 -21.30 12.94
C LEU A 637 30.78 -21.93 11.62
N LEU A 638 30.13 -21.13 10.76
CA LEU A 638 29.59 -21.57 9.48
C LEU A 638 30.56 -21.43 8.31
N ASN A 639 31.77 -20.88 8.54
CA ASN A 639 32.76 -20.58 7.49
C ASN A 639 32.15 -19.78 6.33
N LYS A 640 31.49 -18.66 6.64
CA LYS A 640 30.89 -17.74 5.67
C LYS A 640 31.54 -16.37 5.79
N ASP A 641 31.89 -15.77 4.66
CA ASP A 641 32.50 -14.43 4.63
C ASP A 641 31.48 -13.29 4.70
N SER A 642 30.20 -13.61 4.49
CA SER A 642 29.10 -12.65 4.49
C SER A 642 27.75 -13.28 4.84
N ILE A 643 26.79 -12.41 5.14
CA ILE A 643 25.38 -12.73 5.38
C ILE A 643 24.49 -11.80 4.57
N THR A 644 23.48 -12.36 3.89
CA THR A 644 22.48 -11.54 3.18
C THR A 644 21.41 -11.08 4.16
N VAL A 645 21.10 -9.78 4.17
CA VAL A 645 20.09 -9.21 5.06
C VAL A 645 18.69 -9.33 4.44
N SER A 646 17.71 -9.75 5.24
CA SER A 646 16.31 -9.84 4.82
C SER A 646 15.37 -9.06 5.73
N GLU A 647 14.44 -8.32 5.12
CA GLU A 647 13.33 -7.61 5.77
C GLU A 647 12.08 -8.50 5.92
N SER A 648 12.12 -9.73 5.38
CA SER A 648 11.06 -10.72 5.55
C SER A 648 11.32 -11.51 6.83
N ASP A 649 10.39 -11.46 7.78
CA ASP A 649 10.58 -12.05 9.10
C ASP A 649 9.43 -13.00 9.49
N ASN A 650 9.31 -13.28 10.78
CA ASN A 650 8.25 -14.12 11.34
C ASN A 650 6.82 -13.60 11.03
N LEU A 651 6.62 -12.31 10.73
CA LEU A 651 5.33 -11.76 10.33
C LEU A 651 4.92 -12.23 8.94
N GLU A 652 5.83 -12.19 7.96
CA GLU A 652 5.60 -12.77 6.63
C GLU A 652 5.33 -14.28 6.72
N GLY A 653 6.07 -14.97 7.59
CA GLY A 653 5.81 -16.38 7.89
C GLY A 653 4.42 -16.63 8.46
N GLY A 654 4.03 -15.88 9.48
CA GLY A 654 2.69 -15.97 10.08
C GLY A 654 1.57 -15.63 9.09
N MET A 655 1.84 -14.76 8.12
CA MET A 655 0.88 -14.39 7.08
C MET A 655 0.59 -15.57 6.16
N THR A 656 1.64 -16.28 5.72
CA THR A 656 1.53 -17.47 4.85
C THR A 656 1.19 -18.75 5.60
N TYR A 657 1.32 -18.75 6.93
CA TYR A 657 1.05 -19.92 7.77
C TYR A 657 -0.42 -20.32 7.76
N VAL A 658 -0.65 -21.61 7.48
CA VAL A 658 -1.96 -22.28 7.61
C VAL A 658 -1.86 -23.28 8.75
N ASP A 659 -2.73 -23.13 9.74
CA ASP A 659 -2.80 -24.08 10.84
C ASP A 659 -3.60 -25.33 10.41
N ILE A 660 -2.88 -26.40 10.04
CA ILE A 660 -3.48 -27.67 9.56
C ILE A 660 -4.21 -28.41 10.69
N SER A 661 -3.99 -28.05 11.96
CA SER A 661 -4.77 -28.62 13.08
C SER A 661 -6.26 -28.24 13.07
N PHE A 662 -6.66 -27.31 12.18
CA PHE A 662 -8.04 -26.89 11.97
C PHE A 662 -8.62 -27.27 10.60
N SER A 663 -7.92 -28.02 9.75
CA SER A 663 -8.40 -28.36 8.39
C SER A 663 -9.25 -29.64 8.31
N SER A 664 -9.84 -30.09 9.42
CA SER A 664 -10.82 -31.19 9.42
C SER A 664 -11.88 -31.00 10.50
N GLU A 665 -12.83 -30.09 10.27
CA GLU A 665 -14.25 -30.28 10.62
C GLU A 665 -15.06 -29.10 10.08
N GLY A 666 -16.05 -29.40 9.24
CA GLY A 666 -16.85 -28.42 8.53
C GLY A 666 -17.66 -27.54 9.46
N CYS A 667 -17.59 -26.22 9.25
CA CYS A 667 -18.69 -25.32 9.58
C CYS A 667 -19.83 -25.51 8.56
N CYS A 668 -20.41 -26.70 8.55
CA CYS A 668 -21.74 -26.99 8.00
C CYS A 668 -22.41 -28.00 8.94
N SER A 669 -23.57 -27.59 9.47
CA SER A 669 -24.54 -28.37 10.24
C SER A 669 -24.07 -28.99 11.57
N ARG A 670 -24.44 -28.37 12.68
CA ARG A 670 -25.21 -29.04 13.74
C ARG A 670 -26.29 -28.11 14.26
N GLY A 671 -27.54 -28.45 13.97
CA GLY A 671 -28.71 -27.87 14.62
C GLY A 671 -29.14 -28.67 15.86
N ARG A 672 -30.12 -28.04 16.53
CA ARG A 672 -31.05 -28.52 17.58
C ARG A 672 -30.49 -28.61 19.00
N ILE A 673 -31.04 -27.83 19.92
CA ILE A 673 -32.37 -28.08 20.53
C ILE A 673 -33.20 -26.81 20.44
#